data_AF-A0A5E8BYI1-F1
#
_entry.id   AF-A0A5E8BYI1-F1
#
_cell.length_a   1.000
_cell.length_b   1.000
_cell.length_c   1.000
_cell.angle_alpha   90.00
_cell.angle_beta   90.00
_cell.angle_gamma   90.00
#
_symmetry.space_group_name_H-M   'P 1'
#
loop_
_entity.id
_entity.type
_entity.pdbx_description
1 polymer ?
#
loop_
_entity_poly.entity_id
_entity_poly.type
_entity_poly.pdbx_seq_one_letter_code
_entity_poly.pdbx_strand_id
1 'polypeptide(L)'
;MCGRKTICSQRSSNCIISREFCNVTVTSVLGHLNDTEFADPQYRNWRGVDPSHLFNAPIITFTSESNKTVAKNIKDESRTANKLFIWTDNDREGEHIGYEIFKIACSSNPNLTMSNVHRAVFNNIEESHIRQAAKNPRQLDMRLVNAVIARIEIDFRIGTALTRFQTLAIQDAITTLKKDVISYGPCQFPTLGFVVDQYNRVTKFVPENFWYISIDAKMPQSFVDFQKQQQQNEENTNTKRRKTSKNRIDVLKFTWSRTRLFDRAVAYVLFHRCINTGTRAQVINVKKVPTSRWRPLPLTTVELQKVCSKFRGLTPKKVLDAAEKLYNKGFISYPRTETDVFDESIDLNKLVEKQFHSPEWGNYAKRLLGHTQPPQPPTICTPRKGKHNDKAHPPIHPVAFVNSSALEDEGQRIVFEFVARRFLACVSPDAKGATTTITLNWGGETFFASGLEVLERNFLEVYYPYQTWASSAVQIPPNLFSPGATVELDSADLLEGTTSPPRYLSETDLISLMDANGIGTDATMADHIQTIIDRNYVNKINPPGESGVSRLIPSALGYGLVEGYDKIGFEKSLSKPFLRKEMEESMVKIANGVSSKEEILRATLSKYYDVYNIARRQVNVLVNTTKSNFERVVNIANNTANSSSTQGRGRNRGQSSTT
;
A
#
# COMPACT_ATOMS: atom_id res chain seq x y z
N MET A 1 3.45 32.28 13.65
CA MET A 1 4.11 31.04 13.17
C MET A 1 5.61 31.26 13.21
N CYS A 2 6.33 30.53 14.07
CA CYS A 2 7.81 30.52 14.04
C CYS A 2 8.28 29.61 12.90
N GLY A 3 9.30 30.02 12.16
CA GLY A 3 9.91 29.24 11.07
C GLY A 3 10.50 27.92 11.57
N ARG A 4 10.55 26.91 10.68
CA ARG A 4 10.82 25.47 10.87
C ARG A 4 12.13 25.04 11.59
N LYS A 5 12.85 25.91 12.34
CA LYS A 5 14.09 25.53 13.06
C LYS A 5 14.26 26.12 14.45
N THR A 6 13.27 26.83 14.99
CA THR A 6 13.36 27.40 16.35
C THR A 6 12.19 26.89 17.18
N ILE A 7 12.46 26.09 18.22
CA ILE A 7 11.47 25.75 19.24
C ILE A 7 11.01 27.07 19.86
N CYS A 8 9.73 27.37 19.73
CA CYS A 8 9.16 28.63 20.18
C CYS A 8 8.02 28.31 21.15
N SER A 9 8.13 28.83 22.37
CA SER A 9 7.04 28.83 23.34
C SER A 9 6.14 30.04 23.08
N GLN A 10 4.85 29.80 22.92
CA GLN A 10 3.85 30.85 22.81
C GLN A 10 3.08 30.96 24.12
N ARG A 11 3.05 32.15 24.72
CA ARG A 11 2.33 32.42 25.96
C ARG A 11 1.05 33.17 25.68
N SER A 12 -0.04 32.76 26.31
CA SER A 12 -1.35 33.41 26.24
C SER A 12 -1.95 33.47 27.64
N SER A 13 -2.54 34.61 28.00
CA SER A 13 -3.20 34.80 29.29
C SER A 13 -4.71 34.71 29.14
N ASN A 14 -5.42 34.35 30.21
CA ASN A 14 -6.89 34.30 30.27
C ASN A 14 -7.54 33.34 29.23
N CYS A 15 -6.87 32.24 28.90
CA CYS A 15 -7.46 31.20 28.06
C CYS A 15 -8.45 30.34 28.87
N ILE A 16 -9.47 29.80 28.22
CA ILE A 16 -10.40 28.85 28.86
C ILE A 16 -10.04 27.43 28.42
N ILE A 17 -9.49 26.64 29.35
CA ILE A 17 -9.20 25.21 29.15
C ILE A 17 -9.93 24.44 30.25
N SER A 18 -10.62 23.35 29.89
CA SER A 18 -11.41 22.56 30.85
C SER A 18 -12.37 23.41 31.70
N ARG A 19 -12.91 24.49 31.12
CA ARG A 19 -13.85 25.46 31.75
C ARG A 19 -13.24 26.34 32.86
N GLU A 20 -11.92 26.39 32.98
CA GLU A 20 -11.20 27.26 33.91
C GLU A 20 -10.40 28.34 33.15
N PHE A 21 -10.24 29.52 33.75
CA PHE A 21 -9.32 30.54 33.24
C PHE A 21 -7.88 30.18 33.63
N CYS A 22 -6.98 30.14 32.65
CA CYS A 22 -5.58 29.79 32.85
C CYS A 22 -4.64 30.58 31.94
N ASN A 23 -3.42 30.76 32.41
CA ASN A 23 -2.29 31.16 31.57
C ASN A 23 -1.74 29.92 30.89
N VAL A 24 -1.56 29.99 29.57
CA VAL A 24 -1.19 28.84 28.74
C VAL A 24 0.14 29.13 28.07
N THR A 25 1.07 28.21 28.21
CA THR A 25 2.29 28.16 27.40
C THR A 25 2.18 26.97 26.46
N VAL A 26 2.20 27.21 25.15
CA VAL A 26 2.20 26.18 24.12
C VAL A 26 3.61 26.05 23.55
N THR A 27 4.10 24.82 23.46
CA THR A 27 5.38 24.47 22.81
C THR A 27 5.24 23.14 22.07
N SER A 28 6.28 22.70 21.36
CA SER A 28 6.25 21.51 20.51
C SER A 28 7.53 20.68 20.60
N VAL A 29 7.43 19.44 20.13
CA VAL A 29 8.55 18.49 19.99
C VAL A 29 8.73 18.10 18.52
N LEU A 30 9.81 17.37 18.21
CA LEU A 30 10.12 16.89 16.86
C LEU A 30 10.11 15.35 16.82
N GLY A 31 8.93 14.76 17.08
CA GLY A 31 8.78 13.32 17.22
C GLY A 31 9.27 12.79 18.58
N HIS A 32 9.75 11.54 18.60
CA HIS A 32 10.32 10.92 19.80
C HIS A 32 11.52 11.70 20.33
N LEU A 33 11.58 11.81 21.66
CA LEU A 33 12.58 12.57 22.39
C LEU A 33 13.76 11.71 22.83
N ASN A 34 13.53 10.42 23.05
CA ASN A 34 14.52 9.54 23.63
C ASN A 34 15.00 8.45 22.67
N ASP A 35 16.25 8.05 22.87
CA ASP A 35 16.84 6.84 22.32
C ASP A 35 16.89 5.74 23.39
N THR A 36 17.07 4.50 22.95
CA THR A 36 17.26 3.33 23.82
C THR A 36 18.62 2.70 23.58
N GLU A 37 19.34 2.37 24.64
CA GLU A 37 20.62 1.66 24.59
C GLU A 37 20.79 0.65 25.73
N PHE A 38 21.81 -0.19 25.65
CA PHE A 38 22.17 -1.08 26.77
C PHE A 38 22.82 -0.28 27.91
N ALA A 39 22.36 -0.51 29.14
CA ALA A 39 22.80 0.22 30.33
C ALA A 39 24.33 0.09 30.54
N ASP A 40 24.82 -1.14 30.52
CA ASP A 40 26.23 -1.46 30.74
C ASP A 40 27.00 -1.38 29.41
N PRO A 41 28.09 -0.57 29.33
CA PRO A 41 28.94 -0.43 28.16
C PRO A 41 29.47 -1.75 27.56
N GLN A 42 29.63 -2.82 28.36
CA GLN A 42 30.10 -4.11 27.85
C GLN A 42 29.18 -4.69 26.77
N TYR A 43 27.86 -4.45 26.90
CA TYR A 43 26.86 -4.89 25.93
C TYR A 43 26.81 -4.01 24.68
N ARG A 44 27.49 -2.84 24.67
CA ARG A 44 27.56 -1.94 23.51
C ARG A 44 28.68 -2.36 22.54
N ASN A 45 29.76 -2.96 23.07
CA ASN A 45 30.82 -3.53 22.25
C ASN A 45 30.33 -4.80 21.54
N TRP A 46 30.35 -4.79 20.21
CA TRP A 46 29.86 -5.90 19.39
C TRP A 46 30.62 -7.21 19.62
N ARG A 47 31.90 -7.14 20.00
CA ARG A 47 32.74 -8.30 20.34
C ARG A 47 32.95 -8.48 21.85
N GLY A 48 32.30 -7.65 22.68
CA GLY A 48 32.47 -7.68 24.13
C GLY A 48 31.72 -8.82 24.81
N VAL A 49 30.59 -9.24 24.23
CA VAL A 49 29.74 -10.31 24.76
C VAL A 49 29.20 -11.19 23.65
N ASP A 50 28.79 -12.40 24.02
CA ASP A 50 27.98 -13.24 23.15
C ASP A 50 26.61 -12.56 22.87
N PRO A 51 26.15 -12.50 21.60
CA PRO A 51 24.90 -11.82 21.28
C PRO A 51 23.65 -12.41 21.97
N SER A 52 23.71 -13.67 22.44
CA SER A 52 22.62 -14.27 23.24
C SER A 52 22.34 -13.50 24.53
N HIS A 53 23.34 -12.83 25.11
CA HIS A 53 23.15 -12.06 26.35
C HIS A 53 22.28 -10.80 26.14
N LEU A 54 22.18 -10.31 24.90
CA LEU A 54 21.45 -9.07 24.57
C LEU A 54 19.93 -9.23 24.71
N PHE A 55 19.41 -10.45 24.72
CA PHE A 55 17.99 -10.73 24.98
C PHE A 55 17.56 -10.31 26.38
N ASN A 56 18.47 -10.36 27.37
CA ASN A 56 18.16 -10.06 28.77
C ASN A 56 18.95 -8.87 29.33
N ALA A 57 19.92 -8.34 28.59
CA ALA A 57 20.76 -7.23 29.02
C ALA A 57 19.90 -6.00 29.45
N PRO A 58 20.22 -5.33 30.57
CA PRO A 58 19.48 -4.14 30.98
C PRO A 58 19.57 -3.03 29.93
N ILE A 59 18.45 -2.35 29.67
CA ILE A 59 18.36 -1.21 28.76
C ILE A 59 18.05 0.07 29.53
N ILE A 60 18.49 1.20 29.00
CA ILE A 60 18.16 2.53 29.48
C ILE A 60 17.60 3.37 28.34
N THR A 61 16.75 4.31 28.70
CA THR A 61 16.17 5.30 27.79
C THR A 61 16.68 6.67 28.19
N PHE A 62 17.17 7.44 27.23
CA PHE A 62 17.78 8.74 27.46
C PHE A 62 17.43 9.72 26.34
N THR A 63 17.36 11.01 26.66
CA THR A 63 17.09 12.04 25.64
C THR A 63 18.21 12.06 24.61
N SER A 64 17.83 11.93 23.33
CA SER A 64 18.78 11.89 22.23
C SER A 64 19.55 13.22 22.10
N GLU A 65 20.76 13.16 21.54
CA GLU A 65 21.62 14.34 21.37
C GLU A 65 20.93 15.46 20.57
N SER A 66 20.20 15.08 19.51
CA SER A 66 19.44 16.02 18.67
C SER A 66 18.27 16.69 19.40
N ASN A 67 17.76 16.08 20.48
CA ASN A 67 16.60 16.57 21.23
C ASN A 67 16.93 17.26 22.55
N LYS A 68 18.22 17.40 22.92
CA LYS A 68 18.63 18.08 24.17
C LYS A 68 18.05 19.48 24.31
N THR A 69 18.02 20.27 23.23
CA THR A 69 17.44 21.62 23.23
C THR A 69 15.93 21.60 23.48
N VAL A 70 15.21 20.65 22.86
CA VAL A 70 13.77 20.43 23.07
C VAL A 70 13.50 20.05 24.53
N ALA A 71 14.25 19.09 25.06
CA ALA A 71 14.12 18.65 26.45
C ALA A 71 14.42 19.77 27.45
N LYS A 72 15.43 20.60 27.18
CA LYS A 72 15.72 21.78 28.00
C LYS A 72 14.54 22.75 28.00
N ASN A 73 13.94 23.02 26.84
CA ASN A 73 12.75 23.89 26.75
C ASN A 73 11.56 23.32 27.55
N ILE A 74 11.28 22.02 27.44
CA ILE A 74 10.24 21.36 28.24
C ILE A 74 10.53 21.52 29.74
N LYS A 75 11.79 21.32 30.16
CA LYS A 75 12.18 21.49 31.57
C LYS A 75 11.97 22.93 32.05
N ASP A 76 12.41 23.91 31.26
CA ASP A 76 12.32 25.32 31.63
C ASP A 76 10.87 25.80 31.73
N GLU A 77 10.00 25.44 30.78
CA GLU A 77 8.58 25.86 30.79
C GLU A 77 7.73 25.09 31.82
N SER A 78 8.10 23.84 32.15
CA SER A 78 7.34 23.03 33.12
C SER A 78 7.60 23.39 34.59
N ARG A 79 8.69 24.10 34.91
CA ARG A 79 9.09 24.44 36.30
C ARG A 79 7.97 25.04 37.15
N THR A 80 7.13 25.88 36.54
CA THR A 80 6.05 26.61 37.23
C THR A 80 4.66 26.15 36.81
N ALA A 81 4.57 25.15 35.92
CA ALA A 81 3.29 24.68 35.41
C ALA A 81 2.52 23.90 36.48
N ASN A 82 1.22 24.17 36.61
CA ASN A 82 0.33 23.43 37.51
C ASN A 82 -0.26 22.18 36.85
N LYS A 83 -0.49 22.24 35.53
CA LYS A 83 -1.08 21.18 34.70
C LYS A 83 -0.27 21.02 33.42
N LEU A 84 -0.17 19.80 32.90
CA LEU A 84 0.47 19.51 31.62
C LEU A 84 -0.58 18.98 30.63
N PHE A 85 -0.75 19.65 29.49
CA PHE A 85 -1.64 19.19 28.42
C PHE A 85 -0.83 18.63 27.24
N ILE A 86 -1.06 17.36 26.91
CA ILE A 86 -0.45 16.64 25.79
C ILE A 86 -1.36 16.78 24.55
N TRP A 87 -0.77 17.34 23.49
CA TRP A 87 -1.41 17.61 22.19
C TRP A 87 -0.74 16.88 21.03
N THR A 88 -0.08 15.75 21.30
CA THR A 88 0.50 14.89 20.27
C THR A 88 -0.59 14.26 19.39
N ASP A 89 -0.23 13.73 18.23
CA ASP A 89 -1.19 13.06 17.35
C ASP A 89 -1.89 11.89 18.04
N ASN A 90 -3.16 11.64 17.70
CA ASN A 90 -4.03 10.70 18.42
C ASN A 90 -3.84 9.23 18.00
N ASP A 91 -2.59 8.79 17.88
CA ASP A 91 -2.21 7.41 17.61
C ASP A 91 -1.37 6.83 18.78
N ARG A 92 -0.95 5.56 18.65
CA ARG A 92 -0.12 4.90 19.68
C ARG A 92 1.22 5.63 19.89
N GLU A 93 1.86 6.02 18.79
CA GLU A 93 3.15 6.72 18.81
C GLU A 93 3.04 8.08 19.51
N GLY A 94 2.00 8.86 19.21
CA GLY A 94 1.73 10.13 19.85
C GLY A 94 1.42 9.99 21.35
N GLU A 95 0.77 8.90 21.76
CA GLU A 95 0.59 8.61 23.19
C GLU A 95 1.93 8.35 23.90
N HIS A 96 2.83 7.57 23.27
CA HIS A 96 4.18 7.35 23.78
C HIS A 96 5.01 8.63 23.86
N ILE A 97 5.01 9.46 22.81
CA ILE A 97 5.68 10.78 22.82
C ILE A 97 5.11 11.65 23.96
N GLY A 98 3.80 11.60 24.18
CA GLY A 98 3.13 12.25 25.30
C GLY A 98 3.71 11.83 26.66
N TYR A 99 3.96 10.54 26.83
CA TYR A 99 4.62 9.98 28.02
C TYR A 99 6.07 10.46 28.15
N GLU A 100 6.84 10.53 27.05
CA GLU A 100 8.20 11.06 27.07
C GLU A 100 8.24 12.52 27.53
N ILE A 101 7.35 13.36 27.00
CA ILE A 101 7.20 14.77 27.41
C ILE A 101 6.91 14.84 28.91
N PHE A 102 5.97 14.03 29.40
CA PHE A 102 5.63 13.95 30.82
C PHE A 102 6.85 13.58 31.66
N LYS A 103 7.61 12.55 31.28
CA LYS A 103 8.81 12.12 32.03
C LYS A 103 9.87 13.22 32.11
N ILE A 104 10.08 13.96 31.03
CA ILE A 104 11.02 15.09 31.03
C ILE A 104 10.51 16.24 31.90
N ALA A 105 9.24 16.61 31.79
CA ALA A 105 8.64 17.68 32.59
C ALA A 105 8.62 17.35 34.09
N CYS A 106 8.28 16.11 34.44
CA CYS A 106 8.29 15.62 35.82
C CYS A 106 9.70 15.63 36.44
N SER A 107 10.75 15.44 35.63
CA SER A 107 12.13 15.50 36.12
C SER A 107 12.56 16.90 36.60
N SER A 108 11.91 17.97 36.12
CA SER A 108 12.14 19.35 36.55
C SER A 108 11.08 19.89 37.50
N ASN A 109 9.88 19.31 37.49
CA ASN A 109 8.78 19.68 38.38
C ASN A 109 8.06 18.42 38.90
N PRO A 110 8.47 17.90 40.08
CA PRO A 110 7.88 16.70 40.67
C PRO A 110 6.39 16.84 41.04
N ASN A 111 5.85 18.06 41.10
CA ASN A 111 4.42 18.29 41.37
C ASN A 111 3.54 17.95 40.16
N LEU A 112 4.12 17.82 38.96
CA LEU A 112 3.44 17.26 37.80
C LEU A 112 3.38 15.74 37.95
N THR A 113 2.31 15.26 38.57
CA THR A 113 1.96 13.85 38.67
C THR A 113 0.97 13.47 37.55
N MET A 114 0.73 12.17 37.35
CA MET A 114 -0.23 11.70 36.35
C MET A 114 -1.63 12.29 36.52
N SER A 115 -2.07 12.64 37.73
CA SER A 115 -3.39 13.27 37.94
C SER A 115 -3.52 14.64 37.28
N ASN A 116 -2.40 15.34 37.07
CA ASN A 116 -2.35 16.70 36.54
C ASN A 116 -1.90 16.73 35.07
N VAL A 117 -1.74 15.55 34.46
CA VAL A 117 -1.47 15.39 33.03
C VAL A 117 -2.80 15.14 32.33
N HIS A 118 -3.04 15.90 31.26
CA HIS A 118 -4.25 15.84 30.47
C HIS A 118 -3.89 15.57 29.02
N ARG A 119 -4.63 14.69 28.36
CA ARG A 119 -4.44 14.29 26.98
C ARG A 119 -5.61 14.82 26.14
N ALA A 120 -5.32 15.77 25.26
CA ALA A 120 -6.29 16.28 24.29
C ALA A 120 -6.48 15.26 23.17
N VAL A 121 -7.72 15.03 22.72
CA VAL A 121 -8.03 14.06 21.64
C VAL A 121 -8.62 14.80 20.46
N PHE A 122 -7.97 14.72 19.30
CA PHE A 122 -8.40 15.39 18.07
C PHE A 122 -7.98 14.58 16.83
N ASN A 123 -8.72 14.76 15.73
CA ASN A 123 -8.55 14.01 14.47
C ASN A 123 -8.28 14.91 13.25
N ASN A 124 -8.37 16.22 13.45
CA ASN A 124 -8.01 17.28 12.52
C ASN A 124 -7.71 18.57 13.32
N ILE A 125 -7.19 19.59 12.64
CA ILE A 125 -6.76 20.85 13.25
C ILE A 125 -7.82 21.96 13.04
N GLU A 126 -9.09 21.59 12.88
CA GLU A 126 -10.18 22.57 12.80
C GLU A 126 -10.44 23.19 14.18
N GLU A 127 -10.70 24.50 14.22
CA GLU A 127 -10.84 25.25 15.48
C GLU A 127 -11.89 24.64 16.42
N SER A 128 -13.02 24.20 15.88
CA SER A 128 -14.10 23.56 16.64
C SER A 128 -13.63 22.29 17.36
N HIS A 129 -12.85 21.44 16.66
CA HIS A 129 -12.32 20.19 17.20
C HIS A 129 -11.27 20.46 18.28
N ILE A 130 -10.36 21.41 18.04
CA ILE A 130 -9.34 21.80 19.03
C ILE A 130 -9.99 22.37 20.29
N ARG A 131 -11.01 23.24 20.15
CA ARG A 131 -11.77 23.77 21.29
C ARG A 131 -12.51 22.68 22.06
N GLN A 132 -13.07 21.69 21.37
CA GLN A 132 -13.74 20.55 22.00
C GLN A 132 -12.73 19.67 22.77
N ALA A 133 -11.56 19.41 22.19
CA ALA A 133 -10.48 18.64 22.81
C ALA A 133 -9.95 19.33 24.08
N ALA A 134 -9.81 20.65 24.07
CA ALA A 134 -9.40 21.45 25.23
C ALA A 134 -10.44 21.44 26.37
N LYS A 135 -11.73 21.28 26.03
CA LYS A 135 -12.83 21.23 27.00
C LYS A 135 -13.01 19.86 27.65
N ASN A 136 -12.67 18.79 26.94
CA ASN A 136 -12.89 17.40 27.39
C ASN A 136 -11.62 16.56 27.23
N PRO A 137 -10.51 16.88 27.92
CA PRO A 137 -9.32 16.04 27.89
C PRO A 137 -9.57 14.72 28.62
N ARG A 138 -8.85 13.67 28.23
CA ARG A 138 -8.75 12.42 29.00
C ARG A 138 -7.43 12.33 29.74
N GLN A 139 -7.23 11.25 30.49
CA GLN A 139 -5.92 10.88 31.03
C GLN A 139 -5.06 10.21 29.97
N LEU A 140 -3.74 10.31 30.11
CA LEU A 140 -2.79 9.59 29.25
C LEU A 140 -2.97 8.08 29.43
N ASP A 141 -3.12 7.35 28.32
CA ASP A 141 -3.41 5.93 28.30
C ASP A 141 -2.12 5.12 28.32
N MET A 142 -1.76 4.68 29.52
CA MET A 142 -0.55 3.87 29.73
C MET A 142 -0.59 2.51 29.01
N ARG A 143 -1.75 2.02 28.56
CA ARG A 143 -1.85 0.77 27.79
C ARG A 143 -1.28 0.97 26.39
N LEU A 144 -1.63 2.07 25.73
CA LEU A 144 -1.09 2.44 24.42
C LEU A 144 0.41 2.72 24.52
N VAL A 145 0.83 3.47 25.55
CA VAL A 145 2.25 3.73 25.85
C VAL A 145 3.02 2.42 26.03
N ASN A 146 2.50 1.50 26.84
CA ASN A 146 3.15 0.22 27.10
C ASN A 146 3.24 -0.68 25.86
N ALA A 147 2.27 -0.60 24.94
CA ALA A 147 2.33 -1.33 23.67
C ALA A 147 3.48 -0.83 22.80
N VAL A 148 3.68 0.50 22.69
CA VAL A 148 4.81 1.09 21.95
C VAL A 148 6.15 0.74 22.60
N ILE A 149 6.26 0.88 23.93
CA ILE A 149 7.48 0.51 24.66
C ILE A 149 7.82 -0.97 24.45
N ALA A 150 6.82 -1.86 24.52
CA ALA A 150 7.02 -3.28 24.26
C ALA A 150 7.59 -3.52 22.86
N ARG A 151 6.98 -2.90 21.84
CA ARG A 151 7.43 -3.01 20.45
C ARG A 151 8.87 -2.51 20.29
N ILE A 152 9.20 -1.33 20.81
CA ILE A 152 10.55 -0.76 20.76
C ILE A 152 11.57 -1.72 21.39
N GLU A 153 11.27 -2.24 22.59
CA GLU A 153 12.18 -3.14 23.29
C GLU A 153 12.35 -4.48 22.56
N ILE A 154 11.27 -5.07 22.03
CA ILE A 154 11.33 -6.31 21.25
C ILE A 154 12.16 -6.11 19.98
N ASP A 155 11.86 -5.07 19.20
CA ASP A 155 12.56 -4.75 17.96
C ASP A 155 14.04 -4.44 18.24
N PHE A 156 14.35 -3.70 19.31
CA PHE A 156 15.72 -3.40 19.72
C PHE A 156 16.50 -4.66 20.11
N ARG A 157 15.97 -5.50 21.00
CA ARG A 157 16.67 -6.70 21.50
C ARG A 157 16.89 -7.72 20.39
N ILE A 158 15.84 -8.06 19.65
CA ILE A 158 15.92 -9.04 18.55
C ILE A 158 16.80 -8.49 17.43
N GLY A 159 16.56 -7.24 17.03
CA GLY A 159 17.29 -6.59 15.96
C GLY A 159 18.79 -6.54 16.26
N THR A 160 19.18 -6.09 17.45
CA THR A 160 20.59 -6.03 17.85
C THR A 160 21.24 -7.41 17.98
N ALA A 161 20.57 -8.38 18.62
CA ALA A 161 21.11 -9.73 18.80
C ALA A 161 21.36 -10.44 17.47
N LEU A 162 20.35 -10.49 16.58
CA LEU A 162 20.47 -11.18 15.29
C LEU A 162 21.34 -10.41 14.29
N THR A 163 21.30 -9.07 14.29
CA THR A 163 22.22 -8.26 13.47
C THR A 163 23.67 -8.55 13.82
N ARG A 164 24.02 -8.52 15.12
CA ARG A 164 25.40 -8.79 15.54
C ARG A 164 25.81 -10.21 15.20
N PHE A 165 24.96 -11.20 15.51
CA PHE A 165 25.23 -12.60 15.18
C PHE A 165 25.52 -12.80 13.69
N GLN A 166 24.63 -12.37 12.80
CA GLN A 166 24.81 -12.62 11.37
C GLN A 166 25.90 -11.75 10.74
N THR A 167 26.07 -10.51 11.20
CA THR A 167 27.17 -9.65 10.72
C THR A 167 28.52 -10.28 11.06
N LEU A 168 28.73 -10.65 12.33
CA LEU A 168 29.99 -11.26 12.77
C LEU A 168 30.24 -12.62 12.10
N ALA A 169 29.19 -13.40 11.84
CA ALA A 169 29.32 -14.70 11.18
C ALA A 169 29.64 -14.59 9.67
N ILE A 170 29.08 -13.61 8.96
CA ILE A 170 29.14 -13.55 7.49
C ILE A 170 30.26 -12.64 6.99
N GLN A 171 30.55 -11.52 7.67
CA GLN A 171 31.53 -10.52 7.20
C GLN A 171 32.94 -11.09 6.99
N ASP A 172 33.32 -12.09 7.80
CA ASP A 172 34.63 -12.75 7.70
C ASP A 172 34.66 -13.79 6.58
N ALA A 173 33.50 -14.32 6.18
CA ALA A 173 33.37 -15.30 5.11
C ALA A 173 33.29 -14.67 3.71
N ILE A 174 32.88 -13.40 3.60
CA ILE A 174 32.70 -12.67 2.34
C ILE A 174 33.48 -11.35 2.40
N THR A 175 34.69 -11.33 1.80
CA THR A 175 35.66 -10.23 1.91
C THR A 175 35.10 -8.86 1.50
N THR A 176 34.21 -8.81 0.51
CA THR A 176 33.59 -7.56 0.04
C THR A 176 32.63 -6.94 1.06
N LEU A 177 32.11 -7.72 2.01
CA LEU A 177 31.17 -7.29 3.05
C LEU A 177 31.86 -7.03 4.41
N LYS A 178 33.19 -7.04 4.47
CA LYS A 178 33.97 -7.01 5.73
C LYS A 178 33.71 -5.76 6.60
N LYS A 179 33.16 -4.69 6.02
CA LYS A 179 32.82 -3.45 6.74
C LYS A 179 31.31 -3.18 6.80
N ASP A 180 30.51 -4.06 6.24
CA ASP A 180 29.08 -3.85 6.09
C ASP A 180 28.31 -4.41 7.29
N VAL A 181 27.34 -3.63 7.77
CA VAL A 181 26.40 -4.11 8.79
C VAL A 181 25.27 -4.88 8.10
N ILE A 182 25.22 -6.18 8.37
CA ILE A 182 24.16 -7.05 7.87
C ILE A 182 23.05 -7.06 8.93
N SER A 183 22.13 -6.10 8.83
CA SER A 183 21.00 -5.93 9.76
C SER A 183 19.90 -6.98 9.64
N TYR A 184 19.39 -7.41 10.79
CA TYR A 184 18.15 -8.14 10.94
C TYR A 184 17.13 -7.25 11.63
N GLY A 185 15.88 -7.29 11.16
CA GLY A 185 14.74 -6.71 11.86
C GLY A 185 13.53 -7.66 11.77
N PRO A 186 12.77 -7.86 12.86
CA PRO A 186 11.69 -8.85 12.91
C PRO A 186 10.55 -8.60 11.92
N CYS A 187 10.33 -7.35 11.48
CA CYS A 187 9.40 -7.03 10.37
C CYS A 187 10.12 -6.88 9.01
N GLN A 188 11.34 -6.34 9.02
CA GLN A 188 12.18 -6.17 7.84
C GLN A 188 12.44 -7.51 7.12
N PHE A 189 12.74 -8.56 7.88
CA PHE A 189 13.13 -9.85 7.34
C PHE A 189 11.98 -10.60 6.61
N PRO A 190 10.75 -10.71 7.16
CA PRO A 190 9.64 -11.27 6.39
C PRO A 190 9.19 -10.39 5.22
N THR A 191 9.40 -9.07 5.30
CA THR A 191 9.18 -8.16 4.16
C THR A 191 10.12 -8.49 3.00
N LEU A 192 11.40 -8.76 3.28
CA LEU A 192 12.35 -9.29 2.30
C LEU A 192 11.95 -10.69 1.81
N GLY A 193 11.42 -11.54 2.70
CA GLY A 193 10.90 -12.87 2.39
C GLY A 193 9.86 -12.85 1.26
N PHE A 194 8.91 -11.91 1.27
CA PHE A 194 7.94 -11.76 0.17
C PHE A 194 8.60 -11.50 -1.19
N VAL A 195 9.65 -10.66 -1.22
CA VAL A 195 10.38 -10.34 -2.45
C VAL A 195 11.13 -11.57 -2.96
N VAL A 196 11.78 -12.32 -2.07
CA VAL A 196 12.51 -13.56 -2.41
C VAL A 196 11.56 -14.67 -2.87
N ASP A 197 10.41 -14.85 -2.20
CA ASP A 197 9.37 -15.79 -2.61
C ASP A 197 8.87 -15.49 -4.02
N GLN A 198 8.55 -14.22 -4.31
CA GLN A 198 8.09 -13.83 -5.63
C GLN A 198 9.20 -14.01 -6.67
N TYR A 199 10.44 -13.65 -6.35
CA TYR A 199 11.57 -13.89 -7.25
C TYR A 199 11.75 -15.38 -7.58
N ASN A 200 11.61 -16.27 -6.59
CA ASN A 200 11.63 -17.71 -6.81
C ASN A 200 10.47 -18.17 -7.70
N ARG A 201 9.26 -17.65 -7.52
CA ARG A 201 8.10 -17.96 -8.38
C ARG A 201 8.32 -17.53 -9.82
N VAL A 202 8.99 -16.40 -10.06
CA VAL A 202 9.31 -15.93 -11.42
C VAL A 202 10.42 -16.78 -12.05
N THR A 203 11.52 -17.00 -11.33
CA THR A 203 12.72 -17.64 -11.87
C THR A 203 12.61 -19.15 -12.02
N LYS A 204 11.79 -19.81 -11.20
CA LYS A 204 11.53 -21.26 -11.26
C LYS A 204 10.27 -21.60 -12.07
N PHE A 205 9.63 -20.60 -12.68
CA PHE A 205 8.44 -20.81 -13.49
C PHE A 205 8.78 -21.63 -14.75
N VAL A 206 8.06 -22.72 -14.96
CA VAL A 206 8.16 -23.52 -16.19
C VAL A 206 6.92 -23.20 -17.03
N PRO A 207 7.06 -22.54 -18.19
CA PRO A 207 5.93 -22.26 -19.07
C PRO A 207 5.29 -23.54 -19.60
N GLU A 208 3.96 -23.58 -19.60
CA GLU A 208 3.16 -24.67 -20.16
C GLU A 208 2.42 -24.17 -21.40
N ASN A 209 2.45 -24.97 -22.47
CA ASN A 209 1.65 -24.72 -23.66
C ASN A 209 0.20 -25.09 -23.39
N PHE A 210 -0.70 -24.29 -23.93
CA PHE A 210 -2.13 -24.52 -23.88
C PHE A 210 -2.76 -24.22 -25.24
N TRP A 211 -3.90 -24.84 -25.49
CA TRP A 211 -4.67 -24.68 -26.72
C TRP A 211 -6.07 -24.19 -26.41
N TYR A 212 -6.61 -23.35 -27.28
CA TYR A 212 -7.97 -22.84 -27.16
C TYR A 212 -8.57 -22.63 -28.54
N ILE A 213 -9.88 -22.79 -28.62
CA ILE A 213 -10.62 -22.56 -29.86
C ILE A 213 -11.04 -21.08 -29.89
N SER A 214 -10.72 -20.37 -30.96
CA SER A 214 -11.20 -19.02 -31.24
C SER A 214 -12.11 -19.08 -32.44
N ILE A 215 -13.31 -18.50 -32.33
CA ILE A 215 -14.22 -18.39 -33.46
C ILE A 215 -14.60 -16.92 -33.67
N ASP A 216 -14.66 -16.55 -34.93
CA ASP A 216 -15.16 -15.27 -35.38
C ASP A 216 -16.43 -15.54 -36.19
N ALA A 217 -17.55 -14.92 -35.84
CA ALA A 217 -18.84 -15.16 -36.49
C ALA A 217 -19.31 -13.92 -37.26
N LYS A 218 -19.88 -14.14 -38.45
CA LYS A 218 -20.51 -13.10 -39.25
C LYS A 218 -21.80 -12.64 -38.58
N MET A 219 -21.92 -11.34 -38.38
CA MET A 219 -23.06 -10.72 -37.73
C MET A 219 -24.11 -10.26 -38.76
N PRO A 220 -25.41 -10.29 -38.41
CA PRO A 220 -26.46 -9.85 -39.33
C PRO A 220 -26.34 -8.36 -39.66
N GLN A 221 -26.88 -7.93 -40.82
CA GLN A 221 -26.81 -6.53 -41.26
C GLN A 221 -27.38 -5.55 -40.23
N SER A 222 -28.44 -5.93 -39.52
CA SER A 222 -29.04 -5.14 -38.44
C SER A 222 -28.06 -4.84 -37.30
N PHE A 223 -27.13 -5.76 -37.00
CA PHE A 223 -26.07 -5.54 -36.02
C PHE A 223 -25.03 -4.56 -36.56
N VAL A 224 -24.64 -4.70 -37.82
CA VAL A 224 -23.68 -3.82 -38.49
C VAL A 224 -24.19 -2.37 -38.52
N ASP A 225 -25.46 -2.19 -38.86
CA ASP A 225 -26.10 -0.88 -38.91
C ASP A 225 -26.17 -0.24 -37.52
N PHE A 226 -26.50 -1.04 -36.49
CA PHE A 226 -26.46 -0.59 -35.11
C PHE A 226 -25.05 -0.11 -34.68
N GLN A 227 -23.98 -0.85 -35.02
CA GLN A 227 -22.61 -0.41 -34.69
C GLN A 227 -22.25 0.93 -35.37
N LYS A 228 -22.64 1.12 -36.64
CA LYS A 228 -22.37 2.37 -37.36
C LYS A 228 -23.06 3.57 -36.72
N GLN A 229 -24.31 3.40 -36.28
CA GLN A 229 -25.05 4.46 -35.58
C GLN A 229 -24.37 4.85 -34.27
N GLN A 230 -23.88 3.87 -33.50
CA GLN A 230 -23.14 4.15 -32.26
C GLN A 230 -21.83 4.93 -32.52
N GLN A 231 -21.07 4.54 -33.54
CA GLN A 231 -19.83 5.25 -33.91
C GLN A 231 -20.09 6.70 -34.32
N GLN A 232 -21.15 6.97 -35.08
CA GLN A 232 -21.52 8.35 -35.47
C GLN A 232 -21.93 9.21 -34.26
N ASN A 233 -22.66 8.64 -33.29
CA ASN A 233 -23.04 9.35 -32.08
C ASN A 233 -21.85 9.67 -31.18
N GLU A 234 -20.84 8.80 -31.12
CA GLU A 234 -19.59 9.05 -30.38
C GLU A 234 -18.71 10.14 -31.05
N GLU A 235 -18.67 10.21 -32.39
CA GLU A 235 -17.93 11.26 -33.11
C GLU A 235 -18.54 12.65 -32.94
N ASN A 236 -19.87 12.75 -32.85
CA ASN A 236 -20.57 14.01 -32.63
C ASN A 236 -20.41 14.56 -31.19
N THR A 237 -20.03 13.72 -30.23
CA THR A 237 -19.94 14.09 -28.81
C THR A 237 -18.50 14.32 -28.31
N ASN A 238 -17.46 13.97 -29.08
CA ASN A 238 -16.06 14.13 -28.67
C ASN A 238 -15.19 14.79 -29.75
N THR A 239 -14.81 16.05 -29.53
CA THR A 239 -13.72 16.70 -30.28
C THR A 239 -12.37 16.11 -29.84
N LYS A 240 -11.68 15.43 -30.78
CA LYS A 240 -10.30 14.90 -30.71
C LYS A 240 -10.12 13.54 -30.01
N ARG A 241 -10.34 12.45 -30.76
CA ARG A 241 -9.62 11.17 -30.58
C ARG A 241 -8.98 10.71 -31.90
N ARG A 242 -7.78 10.13 -31.80
CA ARG A 242 -7.02 9.56 -32.93
C ARG A 242 -7.80 8.40 -33.54
N LYS A 243 -7.94 8.40 -34.87
CA LYS A 243 -8.44 7.28 -35.69
C LYS A 243 -7.64 6.02 -35.38
N THR A 244 -8.19 5.12 -34.58
CA THR A 244 -7.73 3.73 -34.49
C THR A 244 -8.26 2.94 -35.67
N SER A 245 -7.47 1.96 -36.13
CA SER A 245 -7.71 1.03 -37.23
C SER A 245 -9.19 0.68 -37.49
N LYS A 246 -9.57 0.62 -38.78
CA LYS A 246 -10.85 0.06 -39.27
C LYS A 246 -11.03 -1.36 -38.73
N ASN A 247 -11.69 -1.51 -37.58
CA ASN A 247 -12.14 -2.83 -37.15
C ASN A 247 -13.30 -3.27 -38.05
N ARG A 248 -13.27 -4.53 -38.50
CA ARG A 248 -14.42 -5.19 -39.14
C ARG A 248 -15.58 -5.22 -38.14
N ILE A 249 -16.67 -4.53 -38.44
CA ILE A 249 -17.89 -4.46 -37.62
C ILE A 249 -18.93 -5.52 -38.02
N ASP A 250 -18.67 -6.22 -39.13
CA ASP A 250 -19.44 -7.35 -39.67
C ASP A 250 -19.10 -8.68 -38.99
N VAL A 251 -18.08 -8.71 -38.12
CA VAL A 251 -17.62 -9.92 -37.43
C VAL A 251 -17.51 -9.68 -35.94
N LEU A 252 -17.96 -10.67 -35.17
CA LEU A 252 -17.83 -10.68 -33.72
C LEU A 252 -17.02 -11.90 -33.28
N LYS A 253 -16.00 -11.64 -32.46
CA LYS A 253 -15.15 -12.67 -31.86
C LYS A 253 -15.81 -13.29 -30.64
N PHE A 254 -15.84 -14.61 -30.56
CA PHE A 254 -16.35 -15.36 -29.42
C PHE A 254 -15.22 -16.11 -28.70
N THR A 255 -15.32 -16.15 -27.37
CA THR A 255 -14.39 -16.85 -26.48
C THR A 255 -14.93 -18.24 -26.15
N TRP A 256 -14.10 -19.27 -26.23
CA TRP A 256 -14.49 -20.61 -25.85
C TRP A 256 -14.78 -20.73 -24.35
N SER A 257 -15.90 -21.38 -24.00
CA SER A 257 -16.37 -21.46 -22.62
C SER A 257 -15.45 -22.29 -21.71
N ARG A 258 -14.66 -23.20 -22.28
CA ARG A 258 -13.62 -23.94 -21.53
C ARG A 258 -12.37 -23.11 -21.25
N THR A 259 -12.28 -21.90 -21.80
CA THR A 259 -11.11 -21.00 -21.78
C THR A 259 -9.91 -21.55 -22.55
N ARG A 260 -9.29 -22.63 -22.08
CA ARG A 260 -8.11 -23.29 -22.66
C ARG A 260 -7.92 -24.69 -22.08
N LEU A 261 -7.19 -25.54 -22.79
CA LEU A 261 -6.76 -26.88 -22.37
C LEU A 261 -5.24 -27.03 -22.47
N PHE A 262 -4.63 -27.80 -21.57
CA PHE A 262 -3.19 -28.10 -21.58
C PHE A 262 -2.86 -29.42 -22.29
N ASP A 263 -3.85 -30.05 -22.92
CA ASP A 263 -3.66 -31.26 -23.73
C ASP A 263 -4.04 -30.96 -25.19
N ARG A 264 -3.05 -31.07 -26.07
CA ARG A 264 -3.21 -30.80 -27.50
C ARG A 264 -4.16 -31.78 -28.16
N ALA A 265 -4.09 -33.07 -27.82
CA ALA A 265 -4.90 -34.11 -28.45
C ALA A 265 -6.37 -33.93 -28.10
N VAL A 266 -6.67 -33.64 -26.83
CA VAL A 266 -8.05 -33.35 -26.38
C VAL A 266 -8.58 -32.08 -27.06
N ALA A 267 -7.80 -31.00 -27.09
CA ALA A 267 -8.23 -29.76 -27.75
C ALA A 267 -8.48 -29.97 -29.25
N TYR A 268 -7.62 -30.75 -29.93
CA TYR A 268 -7.80 -31.12 -31.32
C TYR A 268 -9.05 -31.97 -31.55
N VAL A 269 -9.31 -32.98 -30.72
CA VAL A 269 -10.53 -33.82 -30.84
C VAL A 269 -11.80 -32.98 -30.70
N LEU A 270 -11.83 -32.05 -29.76
CA LEU A 270 -12.96 -31.13 -29.58
C LEU A 270 -13.13 -30.19 -30.78
N PHE A 271 -12.03 -29.62 -31.28
CA PHE A 271 -12.05 -28.75 -32.45
C PHE A 271 -12.47 -29.50 -33.73
N HIS A 272 -11.95 -30.70 -33.95
CA HIS A 272 -12.30 -31.56 -35.08
C HIS A 272 -13.77 -31.95 -35.04
N ARG A 273 -14.33 -32.26 -33.85
CA ARG A 273 -15.77 -32.47 -33.68
C ARG A 273 -16.58 -31.24 -34.11
N CYS A 274 -16.10 -30.04 -33.80
CA CYS A 274 -16.74 -28.80 -34.22
C CYS A 274 -16.77 -28.63 -35.73
N ILE A 275 -15.61 -28.79 -36.39
CA ILE A 275 -15.48 -28.67 -37.85
C ILE A 275 -16.38 -29.68 -38.59
N ASN A 276 -16.50 -30.90 -38.07
CA ASN A 276 -17.34 -31.94 -38.66
C ASN A 276 -18.85 -31.59 -38.67
N THR A 277 -19.28 -30.58 -37.91
CA THR A 277 -20.67 -30.08 -37.95
C THR A 277 -20.89 -28.92 -38.93
N GLY A 278 -19.86 -28.54 -39.69
CA GLY A 278 -19.89 -27.43 -40.65
C GLY A 278 -19.58 -26.08 -40.02
N THR A 279 -19.89 -25.00 -40.74
CA THR A 279 -19.54 -23.61 -40.36
C THR A 279 -20.69 -22.82 -39.75
N ARG A 280 -21.77 -23.48 -39.33
CA ARG A 280 -22.93 -22.83 -38.71
C ARG A 280 -22.93 -23.08 -37.21
N ALA A 281 -22.98 -22.01 -36.42
CA ALA A 281 -23.16 -22.07 -34.98
C ALA A 281 -24.58 -21.63 -34.60
N GLN A 282 -25.16 -22.23 -33.58
CA GLN A 282 -26.50 -21.90 -33.12
C GLN A 282 -26.45 -20.97 -31.92
N VAL A 283 -27.23 -19.90 -31.92
CA VAL A 283 -27.47 -19.06 -30.75
C VAL A 283 -28.29 -19.87 -29.74
N ILE A 284 -27.71 -20.17 -28.58
CA ILE A 284 -28.41 -20.93 -27.53
C ILE A 284 -28.90 -20.05 -26.39
N ASN A 285 -28.28 -18.89 -26.17
CA ASN A 285 -28.67 -17.98 -25.09
C ASN A 285 -28.28 -16.53 -25.40
N VAL A 286 -29.14 -15.59 -25.06
CA VAL A 286 -28.89 -14.14 -25.10
C VAL A 286 -29.38 -13.56 -23.79
N LYS A 287 -28.46 -13.08 -22.95
CA LYS A 287 -28.79 -12.61 -21.60
C LYS A 287 -28.26 -11.19 -21.38
N LYS A 288 -29.16 -10.24 -21.08
CA LYS A 288 -28.80 -8.90 -20.59
C LYS A 288 -28.94 -8.88 -19.07
N VAL A 289 -27.84 -8.60 -18.37
CA VAL A 289 -27.79 -8.56 -16.90
C VAL A 289 -27.42 -7.15 -16.46
N PRO A 290 -28.26 -6.47 -15.65
CA PRO A 290 -27.88 -5.23 -14.98
C PRO A 290 -26.62 -5.48 -14.15
N THR A 291 -25.63 -4.62 -14.30
CA THR A 291 -24.37 -4.68 -13.56
C THR A 291 -24.08 -3.33 -12.95
N SER A 292 -23.37 -3.34 -11.82
CA SER A 292 -22.96 -2.11 -11.16
C SER A 292 -21.48 -2.17 -10.87
N ARG A 293 -20.87 -0.99 -10.87
CA ARG A 293 -19.54 -0.81 -10.32
C ARG A 293 -19.66 0.00 -9.06
N TRP A 294 -19.27 -0.60 -7.96
CA TRP A 294 -19.42 0.02 -6.66
C TRP A 294 -18.47 1.19 -6.50
N ARG A 295 -19.00 2.25 -5.89
CA ARG A 295 -18.21 3.36 -5.39
C ARG A 295 -17.19 2.87 -4.37
N PRO A 296 -16.06 3.58 -4.22
CA PRO A 296 -15.02 3.17 -3.31
C PRO A 296 -15.49 3.14 -1.84
N LEU A 297 -14.84 2.30 -1.02
CA LEU A 297 -14.92 2.40 0.43
C LEU A 297 -14.25 3.70 0.93
N PRO A 298 -14.60 4.18 2.14
CA PRO A 298 -13.85 5.24 2.82
C PRO A 298 -12.34 4.96 2.83
N LEU A 299 -11.56 6.03 2.77
CA LEU A 299 -10.13 5.92 2.48
C LEU A 299 -9.32 5.55 3.73
N THR A 300 -8.56 4.47 3.64
CA THR A 300 -7.56 4.06 4.64
C THR A 300 -6.15 4.47 4.21
N THR A 301 -5.18 4.37 5.12
CA THR A 301 -3.76 4.60 4.80
C THR A 301 -3.23 3.70 3.70
N VAL A 302 -3.55 2.40 3.77
CA VAL A 302 -3.08 1.40 2.80
C VAL A 302 -3.61 1.70 1.40
N GLU A 303 -4.91 2.03 1.28
CA GLU A 303 -5.51 2.39 -0.01
C GLU A 303 -4.96 3.70 -0.57
N LEU A 304 -4.69 4.69 0.31
CA LEU A 304 -4.04 5.94 -0.08
C LEU A 304 -2.67 5.68 -0.72
N GLN A 305 -1.83 4.89 -0.06
CA GLN A 305 -0.52 4.52 -0.58
C GLN A 305 -0.61 3.77 -1.91
N LYS A 306 -1.45 2.73 -1.98
CA LYS A 306 -1.59 1.89 -3.18
C LYS A 306 -2.03 2.69 -4.40
N VAL A 307 -3.07 3.52 -4.27
CA VAL A 307 -3.64 4.23 -5.42
C VAL A 307 -2.74 5.39 -5.86
N CYS A 308 -2.23 6.20 -4.94
CA CYS A 308 -1.32 7.30 -5.30
C CYS A 308 -0.02 6.78 -5.94
N SER A 309 0.56 5.70 -5.41
CA SER A 309 1.76 5.09 -6.01
C SER A 309 1.49 4.54 -7.42
N LYS A 310 0.37 3.83 -7.61
CA LYS A 310 0.02 3.26 -8.92
C LYS A 310 -0.25 4.32 -10.00
N PHE A 311 -0.96 5.41 -9.66
CA PHE A 311 -1.41 6.38 -10.67
C PHE A 311 -0.45 7.54 -10.89
N ARG A 312 0.42 7.84 -9.92
CA ARG A 312 1.25 9.05 -9.95
C ARG A 312 2.73 8.78 -9.70
N GLY A 313 3.13 7.50 -9.54
CA GLY A 313 4.54 7.10 -9.42
C GLY A 313 5.23 7.52 -8.12
N LEU A 314 4.49 8.03 -7.13
CA LEU A 314 5.04 8.37 -5.82
C LEU A 314 5.36 7.10 -5.03
N THR A 315 6.49 7.05 -4.33
CA THR A 315 6.73 5.94 -3.39
C THR A 315 5.75 6.04 -2.21
N PRO A 316 5.35 4.92 -1.58
CA PRO A 316 4.43 4.94 -0.45
C PRO A 316 4.89 5.81 0.71
N LYS A 317 6.21 5.91 0.93
CA LYS A 317 6.80 6.83 1.90
C LYS A 317 6.52 8.30 1.54
N LYS A 318 6.76 8.71 0.29
CA LYS A 318 6.48 10.07 -0.17
C LYS A 318 4.98 10.42 -0.07
N VAL A 319 4.10 9.44 -0.31
CA VAL A 319 2.65 9.62 -0.14
C VAL A 319 2.30 9.93 1.32
N LEU A 320 2.82 9.15 2.28
CA LEU A 320 2.60 9.40 3.70
C LEU A 320 3.20 10.73 4.16
N ASP A 321 4.44 11.03 3.79
CA ASP A 321 5.10 12.29 4.15
C ASP A 321 4.30 13.51 3.62
N ALA A 322 3.71 13.41 2.41
CA ALA A 322 2.85 14.44 1.85
C ALA A 322 1.50 14.54 2.57
N ALA A 323 0.87 13.41 2.90
CA ALA A 323 -0.38 13.38 3.66
C ALA A 323 -0.22 13.99 5.05
N GLU A 324 0.89 13.70 5.74
CA GLU A 324 1.21 14.27 7.06
C GLU A 324 1.36 15.79 6.99
N LYS A 325 2.02 16.32 5.95
CA LYS A 325 2.09 17.78 5.71
C LYS A 325 0.72 18.41 5.48
N LEU A 326 -0.17 17.73 4.76
CA LEU A 326 -1.53 18.22 4.51
C LEU A 326 -2.37 18.23 5.80
N TYR A 327 -2.26 17.19 6.62
CA TYR A 327 -2.89 17.12 7.93
C TYR A 327 -2.41 18.23 8.86
N ASN A 328 -1.09 18.47 8.92
CA ASN A 328 -0.48 19.54 9.72
C ASN A 328 -0.93 20.95 9.29
N LYS A 329 -1.43 21.11 8.05
CA LYS A 329 -2.03 22.35 7.55
C LYS A 329 -3.55 22.43 7.78
N GLY A 330 -4.16 21.40 8.35
CA GLY A 330 -5.61 21.29 8.54
C GLY A 330 -6.39 20.99 7.26
N PHE A 331 -5.75 20.46 6.21
CA PHE A 331 -6.39 20.25 4.91
C PHE A 331 -7.10 18.89 4.80
N ILE A 332 -6.59 17.88 5.50
CA ILE A 332 -7.16 16.53 5.56
C ILE A 332 -7.21 16.05 7.01
N SER A 333 -8.01 15.02 7.28
CA SER A 333 -7.99 14.30 8.55
C SER A 333 -6.69 13.50 8.72
N TYR A 334 -6.44 13.01 9.93
CA TYR A 334 -5.23 12.27 10.25
C TYR A 334 -4.99 11.09 9.29
N PRO A 335 -3.81 10.98 8.63
CA PRO A 335 -3.62 10.09 7.49
C PRO A 335 -3.12 8.68 7.85
N ARG A 336 -2.96 8.37 9.15
CA ARG A 336 -2.56 7.05 9.65
C ARG A 336 -3.75 6.39 10.36
N THR A 337 -4.60 5.74 9.58
CA THR A 337 -5.83 5.08 10.05
C THR A 337 -6.15 3.85 9.20
N GLU A 338 -6.65 2.82 9.88
CA GLU A 338 -7.18 1.60 9.26
C GLU A 338 -8.70 1.68 9.10
N THR A 339 -9.33 2.76 9.55
CA THR A 339 -10.79 2.92 9.57
C THR A 339 -11.36 3.11 8.16
N ASP A 340 -12.23 2.20 7.75
CA ASP A 340 -12.94 2.21 6.46
C ASP A 340 -14.47 2.42 6.62
N VAL A 341 -14.86 3.08 7.73
CA VAL A 341 -16.24 3.42 8.07
C VAL A 341 -16.32 4.84 8.62
N PHE A 342 -17.20 5.68 8.08
CA PHE A 342 -17.49 6.98 8.69
C PHE A 342 -18.43 6.82 9.89
N ASP A 343 -18.13 7.53 10.97
CA ASP A 343 -19.01 7.65 12.13
C ASP A 343 -20.25 8.50 11.78
N GLU A 344 -21.41 8.15 12.33
CA GLU A 344 -22.69 8.83 12.05
C GLU A 344 -22.74 10.27 12.60
N SER A 345 -21.85 10.61 13.54
CA SER A 345 -21.69 11.98 14.06
C SER A 345 -21.02 12.95 13.07
N ILE A 346 -20.37 12.44 12.01
CA ILE A 346 -19.68 13.27 11.03
C ILE A 346 -20.68 13.80 10.00
N ASP A 347 -20.81 15.12 9.92
CA ASP A 347 -21.66 15.81 8.95
C ASP A 347 -21.02 15.80 7.55
N LEU A 348 -21.28 14.73 6.81
CA LEU A 348 -20.73 14.53 5.47
C LEU A 348 -21.21 15.60 4.48
N ASN A 349 -22.42 16.16 4.67
CA ASN A 349 -22.95 17.21 3.81
C ASN A 349 -22.08 18.46 3.89
N LYS A 350 -21.73 18.90 5.11
CA LYS A 350 -20.82 20.04 5.30
C LYS A 350 -19.45 19.81 4.67
N LEU A 351 -18.91 18.59 4.75
CA LEU A 351 -17.64 18.26 4.10
C LEU A 351 -17.72 18.35 2.56
N VAL A 352 -18.86 17.98 1.97
CA VAL A 352 -19.12 18.16 0.53
C VAL A 352 -19.29 19.64 0.17
N GLU A 353 -20.02 20.43 0.97
CA GLU A 353 -20.19 21.88 0.80
C GLU A 353 -18.86 22.61 0.78
N LYS A 354 -17.94 22.24 1.69
CA LYS A 354 -16.59 22.79 1.73
C LYS A 354 -15.86 22.67 0.38
N GLN A 355 -16.21 21.71 -0.48
CA GLN A 355 -15.56 21.48 -1.79
C GLN A 355 -16.16 22.27 -2.97
N PHE A 356 -17.22 23.07 -2.76
CA PHE A 356 -17.95 23.75 -3.85
C PHE A 356 -17.11 24.71 -4.70
N HIS A 357 -16.03 25.23 -4.15
CA HIS A 357 -15.17 26.22 -4.80
C HIS A 357 -14.06 25.61 -5.67
N SER A 358 -13.90 24.28 -5.67
CA SER A 358 -12.93 23.64 -6.57
C SER A 358 -13.32 23.82 -8.03
N PRO A 359 -12.41 24.30 -8.90
CA PRO A 359 -12.66 24.34 -10.33
C PRO A 359 -12.76 22.93 -10.96
N GLU A 360 -12.11 21.92 -10.37
CA GLU A 360 -12.05 20.56 -10.91
C GLU A 360 -13.26 19.68 -10.54
N TRP A 361 -13.82 19.84 -9.34
CA TRP A 361 -14.93 19.00 -8.84
C TRP A 361 -16.04 19.76 -8.13
N GLY A 362 -15.94 21.08 -7.96
CA GLY A 362 -16.93 21.87 -7.22
C GLY A 362 -18.34 21.78 -7.82
N ASN A 363 -18.46 21.76 -9.15
CA ASN A 363 -19.74 21.54 -9.83
C ASN A 363 -20.33 20.16 -9.53
N TYR A 364 -19.48 19.12 -9.44
CA TYR A 364 -19.92 17.78 -9.07
C TYR A 364 -20.45 17.75 -7.62
N ALA A 365 -19.71 18.36 -6.68
CA ALA A 365 -20.09 18.48 -5.28
C ALA A 365 -21.43 19.22 -5.11
N LYS A 366 -21.65 20.32 -5.85
CA LYS A 366 -22.94 21.04 -5.86
C LYS A 366 -24.10 20.15 -6.32
N ARG A 367 -23.93 19.39 -7.40
CA ARG A 367 -24.95 18.45 -7.90
C ARG A 367 -25.28 17.34 -6.90
N LEU A 368 -24.29 16.80 -6.18
CA LEU A 368 -24.54 15.78 -5.15
C LEU A 368 -25.53 16.27 -4.09
N LEU A 369 -25.45 17.56 -3.74
CA LEU A 369 -26.33 18.19 -2.75
C LEU A 369 -27.54 18.92 -3.35
N GLY A 370 -27.78 18.79 -4.66
CA GLY A 370 -28.93 19.45 -5.31
C GLY A 370 -28.80 20.97 -5.49
N HIS A 371 -27.61 21.54 -5.27
CA HIS A 371 -27.31 22.96 -5.47
C HIS A 371 -27.07 23.30 -6.95
N THR A 372 -28.05 22.97 -7.80
CA THR A 372 -28.06 23.25 -9.24
C THR A 372 -29.08 24.33 -9.58
N GLN A 373 -29.01 24.85 -10.82
CA GLN A 373 -30.02 25.76 -11.36
C GLN A 373 -30.57 25.15 -12.66
N PRO A 374 -31.85 24.69 -12.68
CA PRO A 374 -32.80 24.63 -11.56
C PRO A 374 -32.38 23.61 -10.47
N PRO A 375 -32.87 23.73 -9.23
CA PRO A 375 -32.59 22.76 -8.16
C PRO A 375 -33.02 21.34 -8.56
N GLN A 376 -32.18 20.36 -8.25
CA GLN A 376 -32.49 18.94 -8.43
C GLN A 376 -32.43 18.21 -7.07
N PRO A 377 -33.11 17.07 -6.92
CA PRO A 377 -32.99 16.26 -5.70
C PRO A 377 -31.52 15.88 -5.43
N PRO A 378 -31.06 15.94 -4.17
CA PRO A 378 -29.71 15.52 -3.82
C PRO A 378 -29.51 14.04 -4.14
N THR A 379 -28.34 13.72 -4.71
CA THR A 379 -27.94 12.36 -5.09
C THR A 379 -26.88 11.78 -4.15
N ILE A 380 -26.48 12.53 -3.13
CA ILE A 380 -25.56 12.06 -2.10
C ILE A 380 -26.07 10.77 -1.47
N CYS A 381 -25.17 9.81 -1.30
CA CYS A 381 -25.42 8.50 -0.73
C CYS A 381 -24.65 8.35 0.58
N THR A 382 -25.22 7.60 1.52
CA THR A 382 -24.46 7.13 2.68
C THR A 382 -23.25 6.33 2.20
N PRO A 383 -22.03 6.60 2.72
CA PRO A 383 -20.86 5.80 2.42
C PRO A 383 -21.07 4.30 2.64
N ARG A 384 -20.43 3.48 1.81
CA ARG A 384 -20.37 2.03 2.05
C ARG A 384 -19.57 1.79 3.34
N LYS A 385 -20.05 0.89 4.20
CA LYS A 385 -19.32 0.48 5.42
C LYS A 385 -18.34 -0.65 5.06
N GLY A 386 -17.07 -0.46 5.36
CA GLY A 386 -16.07 -1.53 5.34
C GLY A 386 -16.13 -2.40 6.60
N LYS A 387 -15.00 -3.03 6.95
CA LYS A 387 -14.91 -4.00 8.06
C LYS A 387 -14.02 -3.53 9.22
N HIS A 388 -13.31 -2.43 9.06
CA HIS A 388 -12.21 -2.03 9.94
C HIS A 388 -12.51 -0.67 10.59
N ASN A 389 -12.23 -0.57 11.88
CA ASN A 389 -12.37 0.65 12.65
C ASN A 389 -11.37 0.62 13.82
N ASP A 390 -10.40 1.52 13.79
CA ASP A 390 -9.37 1.65 14.83
C ASP A 390 -9.89 2.29 16.14
N LYS A 391 -11.14 2.82 16.11
CA LYS A 391 -11.83 3.52 17.20
C LYS A 391 -11.11 4.79 17.67
N ALA A 392 -10.16 5.29 16.89
CA ALA A 392 -9.39 6.50 17.18
C ALA A 392 -9.67 7.58 16.13
N HIS A 393 -9.62 7.22 14.84
CA HIS A 393 -9.68 8.14 13.73
C HIS A 393 -10.80 7.80 12.74
N PRO A 394 -11.44 8.81 12.12
CA PRO A 394 -12.28 8.60 10.96
C PRO A 394 -11.43 8.27 9.72
N PRO A 395 -12.05 7.76 8.64
CA PRO A 395 -11.37 7.57 7.37
C PRO A 395 -10.72 8.87 6.87
N ILE A 396 -9.69 8.77 6.04
CA ILE A 396 -8.98 9.92 5.48
C ILE A 396 -9.91 10.72 4.55
N HIS A 397 -10.17 11.99 4.88
CA HIS A 397 -11.09 12.84 4.13
C HIS A 397 -10.62 14.31 4.10
N PRO A 398 -11.07 15.12 3.12
CA PRO A 398 -10.76 16.53 3.09
C PRO A 398 -11.51 17.28 4.19
N VAL A 399 -10.81 18.11 4.95
CA VAL A 399 -11.38 18.91 6.05
C VAL A 399 -11.69 20.34 5.60
N ALA A 400 -11.05 20.79 4.52
CA ALA A 400 -11.27 22.09 3.89
C ALA A 400 -11.12 21.99 2.36
N PHE A 401 -11.58 23.00 1.64
CA PHE A 401 -11.13 23.24 0.28
C PHE A 401 -9.79 23.98 0.30
N VAL A 402 -8.92 23.61 -0.64
CA VAL A 402 -7.57 24.16 -0.74
C VAL A 402 -7.32 24.56 -2.19
N ASN A 403 -7.00 25.83 -2.40
CA ASN A 403 -6.50 26.30 -3.69
C ASN A 403 -5.09 25.76 -3.94
N SER A 404 -4.79 25.45 -5.20
CA SER A 404 -3.50 24.89 -5.62
C SER A 404 -2.28 25.72 -5.20
N SER A 405 -2.44 27.02 -4.97
CA SER A 405 -1.39 27.93 -4.48
C SER A 405 -0.95 27.66 -3.04
N ALA A 406 -1.78 27.03 -2.20
CA ALA A 406 -1.45 26.68 -0.81
C ALA A 406 -0.71 25.33 -0.68
N LEU A 407 -0.58 24.59 -1.80
CA LEU A 407 0.07 23.29 -1.88
C LEU A 407 1.52 23.47 -2.36
N GLU A 408 2.48 23.21 -1.47
CA GLU A 408 3.90 23.57 -1.66
C GLU A 408 4.58 22.73 -2.76
N ASP A 409 4.24 21.45 -2.83
CA ASP A 409 4.92 20.48 -3.70
C ASP A 409 3.92 19.60 -4.47
N GLU A 410 4.42 18.91 -5.51
CA GLU A 410 3.60 18.05 -6.36
C GLU A 410 2.98 16.88 -5.58
N GLY A 411 3.68 16.34 -4.58
CA GLY A 411 3.16 15.28 -3.72
C GLY A 411 1.92 15.74 -2.95
N GLN A 412 1.96 16.94 -2.36
CA GLN A 412 0.79 17.55 -1.70
C GLN A 412 -0.39 17.72 -2.66
N ARG A 413 -0.13 18.18 -3.91
CA ARG A 413 -1.19 18.34 -4.93
C ARG A 413 -1.85 17.02 -5.30
N ILE A 414 -1.04 16.00 -5.59
CA ILE A 414 -1.51 14.65 -5.92
C ILE A 414 -2.33 14.05 -4.79
N VAL A 415 -1.81 14.10 -3.56
CA VAL A 415 -2.45 13.46 -2.40
C VAL A 415 -3.75 14.18 -2.07
N PHE A 416 -3.76 15.52 -2.03
CA PHE A 416 -4.97 16.27 -1.72
C PHE A 416 -6.07 16.06 -2.78
N GLU A 417 -5.74 16.15 -4.07
CA GLU A 417 -6.69 15.88 -5.15
C GLU A 417 -7.28 14.47 -5.03
N PHE A 418 -6.44 13.47 -4.77
CA PHE A 418 -6.90 12.10 -4.60
C PHE A 418 -7.84 11.95 -3.41
N VAL A 419 -7.47 12.50 -2.23
CA VAL A 419 -8.30 12.45 -1.01
C VAL A 419 -9.66 13.12 -1.27
N ALA A 420 -9.70 14.28 -1.90
CA ALA A 420 -10.94 14.99 -2.21
C ALA A 420 -11.84 14.21 -3.18
N ARG A 421 -11.28 13.74 -4.30
CA ARG A 421 -12.04 12.94 -5.28
C ARG A 421 -12.50 11.61 -4.71
N ARG A 422 -11.69 10.94 -3.89
CA ARG A 422 -12.04 9.69 -3.20
C ARG A 422 -13.20 9.90 -2.22
N PHE A 423 -13.17 10.97 -1.44
CA PHE A 423 -14.27 11.34 -0.54
C PHE A 423 -15.57 11.58 -1.30
N LEU A 424 -15.56 12.45 -2.32
CA LEU A 424 -16.75 12.73 -3.13
C LEU A 424 -17.29 11.48 -3.80
N ALA A 425 -16.41 10.61 -4.33
CA ALA A 425 -16.80 9.34 -4.90
C ALA A 425 -17.46 8.40 -3.88
N CYS A 426 -16.96 8.36 -2.65
CA CYS A 426 -17.48 7.52 -1.56
C CYS A 426 -18.93 7.87 -1.18
N VAL A 427 -19.28 9.16 -1.24
CA VAL A 427 -20.63 9.68 -0.99
C VAL A 427 -21.49 9.80 -2.25
N SER A 428 -21.03 9.31 -3.40
CA SER A 428 -21.78 9.35 -4.67
C SER A 428 -22.59 8.07 -4.89
N PRO A 429 -23.51 8.02 -5.88
CA PRO A 429 -24.11 6.76 -6.31
C PRO A 429 -23.11 5.82 -7.01
N ASP A 430 -23.40 4.52 -6.97
CA ASP A 430 -22.64 3.51 -7.73
C ASP A 430 -22.84 3.70 -9.23
N ALA A 431 -21.83 3.40 -10.05
CA ALA A 431 -21.99 3.43 -11.49
C ALA A 431 -22.87 2.25 -11.94
N LYS A 432 -23.75 2.49 -12.91
CA LYS A 432 -24.69 1.48 -13.41
C LYS A 432 -24.42 1.17 -14.88
N GLY A 433 -24.57 -0.09 -15.23
CA GLY A 433 -24.43 -0.57 -16.59
C GLY A 433 -25.24 -1.83 -16.83
N ALA A 434 -25.11 -2.38 -18.02
CA ALA A 434 -25.68 -3.68 -18.37
C ALA A 434 -24.68 -4.47 -19.20
N THR A 435 -24.54 -5.76 -18.92
CA THR A 435 -23.73 -6.67 -19.74
C THR A 435 -24.68 -7.56 -20.52
N THR A 436 -24.57 -7.52 -21.85
CA THR A 436 -25.25 -8.47 -22.74
C THR A 436 -24.26 -9.55 -23.16
N THR A 437 -24.59 -10.81 -22.91
CA THR A 437 -23.79 -11.98 -23.32
C THR A 437 -24.59 -12.82 -24.31
N ILE A 438 -23.99 -13.12 -25.46
CA ILE A 438 -24.51 -14.10 -26.42
C ILE A 438 -23.68 -15.37 -26.27
N THR A 439 -24.36 -16.51 -26.21
CA THR A 439 -23.73 -17.83 -26.21
C THR A 439 -24.12 -18.59 -27.45
N LEU A 440 -23.12 -19.10 -28.16
CA LEU A 440 -23.26 -19.97 -29.31
C LEU A 440 -22.94 -21.42 -28.93
N ASN A 441 -23.60 -22.37 -29.57
CA ASN A 441 -23.19 -23.77 -29.64
C ASN A 441 -22.66 -24.05 -31.04
N TRP A 442 -21.47 -24.63 -31.13
CA TRP A 442 -20.88 -25.11 -32.37
C TRP A 442 -20.28 -26.49 -32.12
N GLY A 443 -20.81 -27.51 -32.80
CA GLY A 443 -20.43 -28.92 -32.65
C GLY A 443 -20.39 -29.45 -31.22
N GLY A 444 -21.31 -29.00 -30.36
CA GLY A 444 -21.42 -29.43 -28.96
C GLY A 444 -20.55 -28.64 -27.98
N GLU A 445 -19.70 -27.74 -28.47
CA GLU A 445 -18.92 -26.81 -27.64
C GLU A 445 -19.58 -25.44 -27.58
N THR A 446 -19.42 -24.73 -26.46
CA THR A 446 -20.05 -23.43 -26.26
C THR A 446 -19.05 -22.28 -26.31
N PHE A 447 -19.47 -21.16 -26.90
CA PHE A 447 -18.66 -19.97 -27.07
C PHE A 447 -19.47 -18.74 -26.69
N PHE A 448 -18.84 -17.71 -26.12
CA PHE A 448 -19.55 -16.52 -25.68
C PHE A 448 -18.86 -15.23 -26.09
N ALA A 449 -19.66 -14.20 -26.37
CA ALA A 449 -19.23 -12.82 -26.56
C ALA A 449 -20.04 -11.92 -25.63
N SER A 450 -19.40 -10.93 -25.02
CA SER A 450 -20.04 -10.02 -24.07
C SER A 450 -19.74 -8.56 -24.38
N GLY A 451 -20.77 -7.72 -24.31
CA GLY A 451 -20.69 -6.27 -24.44
C GLY A 451 -21.18 -5.59 -23.17
N LEU A 452 -20.40 -4.68 -22.62
CA LEU A 452 -20.78 -3.84 -21.49
C LEU A 452 -21.28 -2.48 -21.99
N GLU A 453 -22.45 -2.06 -21.55
CA GLU A 453 -23.02 -0.73 -21.74
C GLU A 453 -22.97 0.03 -20.41
N VAL A 454 -22.23 1.14 -20.32
CA VAL A 454 -22.28 2.02 -19.14
C VAL A 454 -23.44 2.99 -19.30
N LEU A 455 -24.42 2.89 -18.39
CA LEU A 455 -25.65 3.67 -18.43
C LEU A 455 -25.54 4.95 -17.59
N GLU A 456 -24.98 4.83 -16.39
CA GLU A 456 -24.76 5.95 -15.46
C GLU A 456 -23.33 5.90 -14.92
N ARG A 457 -22.54 6.96 -15.18
CA ARG A 457 -21.14 7.02 -14.69
C ARG A 457 -21.07 7.30 -13.20
N ASN A 458 -21.98 8.13 -12.67
CA ASN A 458 -22.09 8.48 -11.25
C ASN A 458 -20.72 8.82 -10.64
N PHE A 459 -20.25 8.09 -9.61
CA PHE A 459 -18.96 8.38 -8.95
C PHE A 459 -17.75 8.40 -9.91
N LEU A 460 -17.82 7.72 -11.06
CA LEU A 460 -16.73 7.66 -12.03
C LEU A 460 -16.45 9.01 -12.71
N GLU A 461 -17.39 9.95 -12.66
CA GLU A 461 -17.16 11.31 -13.17
C GLU A 461 -16.14 12.07 -12.32
N VAL A 462 -16.27 12.00 -10.99
CA VAL A 462 -15.36 12.70 -10.07
C VAL A 462 -14.10 11.90 -9.77
N TYR A 463 -14.20 10.55 -9.78
CA TYR A 463 -13.10 9.66 -9.40
C TYR A 463 -12.14 9.32 -10.55
N TYR A 464 -12.36 9.85 -11.75
CA TYR A 464 -11.38 9.82 -12.84
C TYR A 464 -10.11 10.62 -12.46
N PRO A 465 -8.89 10.14 -12.78
CA PRO A 465 -8.55 8.94 -13.56
C PRO A 465 -8.34 7.66 -12.74
N TYR A 466 -8.50 7.70 -11.42
CA TYR A 466 -8.16 6.60 -10.50
C TYR A 466 -8.99 5.33 -10.72
N GLN A 467 -10.17 5.47 -11.32
CA GLN A 467 -10.98 4.35 -11.74
C GLN A 467 -11.74 4.69 -13.01
N THR A 468 -11.73 3.77 -13.97
CA THR A 468 -12.45 3.91 -15.23
C THR A 468 -13.35 2.71 -15.45
N TRP A 469 -14.53 2.96 -16.01
CA TRP A 469 -15.44 1.96 -16.54
C TRP A 469 -16.01 2.54 -17.82
N ALA A 470 -15.78 1.86 -18.92
CA ALA A 470 -16.16 2.33 -20.25
C ALA A 470 -16.98 1.23 -20.93
N SER A 471 -17.92 1.66 -21.76
CA SER A 471 -18.66 0.76 -22.62
C SER A 471 -17.69 -0.01 -23.53
N SER A 472 -17.98 -1.29 -23.78
CA SER A 472 -17.23 -2.08 -24.76
C SER A 472 -17.28 -1.39 -26.12
N ALA A 473 -16.17 -1.46 -26.87
CA ALA A 473 -16.12 -0.89 -28.23
C ALA A 473 -17.16 -1.52 -29.17
N VAL A 474 -17.54 -2.77 -28.91
CA VAL A 474 -18.63 -3.46 -29.58
C VAL A 474 -19.77 -3.64 -28.59
N GLN A 475 -20.90 -2.99 -28.87
CA GLN A 475 -22.13 -3.13 -28.11
C GLN A 475 -22.96 -4.29 -28.64
N ILE A 476 -23.65 -5.03 -27.77
CA ILE A 476 -24.42 -6.21 -28.18
C ILE A 476 -25.90 -5.98 -27.84
N PRO A 477 -26.76 -5.67 -28.83
CA PRO A 477 -28.18 -5.50 -28.60
C PRO A 477 -28.85 -6.87 -28.48
N PRO A 478 -29.53 -7.18 -27.36
CA PRO A 478 -30.12 -8.51 -27.16
C PRO A 478 -31.25 -8.82 -28.15
N ASN A 479 -31.97 -7.80 -28.62
CA ASN A 479 -33.10 -7.92 -29.53
C ASN A 479 -32.72 -8.30 -30.98
N LEU A 480 -31.43 -8.28 -31.32
CA LEU A 480 -30.95 -8.66 -32.66
C LEU A 480 -30.64 -10.16 -32.79
N PHE A 481 -30.73 -10.91 -31.70
CA PHE A 481 -30.39 -12.33 -31.66
C PHE A 481 -31.54 -13.11 -31.00
N SER A 482 -31.98 -14.18 -31.66
CA SER A 482 -33.02 -15.07 -31.13
C SER A 482 -32.41 -16.43 -30.81
N PRO A 483 -32.70 -17.03 -29.64
CA PRO A 483 -32.36 -18.42 -29.38
C PRO A 483 -32.89 -19.32 -30.50
N GLY A 484 -32.07 -20.26 -30.95
CA GLY A 484 -32.34 -21.13 -32.08
C GLY A 484 -31.83 -20.62 -33.43
N ALA A 485 -31.57 -19.31 -33.58
CA ALA A 485 -31.02 -18.75 -34.82
C ALA A 485 -29.61 -19.27 -35.10
N THR A 486 -29.25 -19.42 -36.38
CA THR A 486 -27.92 -19.84 -36.81
C THR A 486 -27.10 -18.66 -37.32
N VAL A 487 -25.83 -18.58 -36.94
CA VAL A 487 -24.84 -17.65 -37.48
C VAL A 487 -23.77 -18.41 -38.26
N GLU A 488 -23.26 -17.80 -39.32
CA GLU A 488 -22.15 -18.34 -40.11
C GLU A 488 -20.81 -17.94 -39.48
N LEU A 489 -19.88 -18.88 -39.36
CA LEU A 489 -18.52 -18.59 -38.92
C LEU A 489 -17.73 -17.94 -40.07
N ASP A 490 -17.02 -16.86 -39.76
CA ASP A 490 -16.04 -16.23 -40.64
C ASP A 490 -14.71 -16.97 -40.56
N SER A 491 -14.29 -17.32 -39.33
CA SER A 491 -13.15 -18.19 -39.07
C SER A 491 -13.35 -19.02 -37.80
N ALA A 492 -12.64 -20.14 -37.73
CA ALA A 492 -12.55 -20.98 -36.55
C ALA A 492 -11.16 -21.59 -36.49
N ASP A 493 -10.42 -21.27 -35.43
CA ASP A 493 -9.01 -21.63 -35.30
C ASP A 493 -8.74 -22.31 -33.96
N LEU A 494 -7.95 -23.38 -34.00
CA LEU A 494 -7.31 -23.95 -32.81
C LEU A 494 -5.98 -23.23 -32.60
N LEU A 495 -5.96 -22.31 -31.64
CA LEU A 495 -4.81 -21.49 -31.34
C LEU A 495 -3.98 -22.09 -30.21
N GLU A 496 -2.67 -21.90 -30.29
CA GLU A 496 -1.71 -22.24 -29.24
C GLU A 496 -1.30 -20.98 -28.48
N GLY A 497 -1.14 -21.11 -27.17
CA GLY A 497 -0.58 -20.11 -26.30
C GLY A 497 0.34 -20.75 -25.28
N THR A 498 1.12 -19.92 -24.58
CA THR A 498 2.03 -20.38 -23.53
C THR A 498 1.79 -19.54 -22.28
N THR A 499 1.74 -20.17 -21.12
CA THR A 499 1.60 -19.43 -19.85
C THR A 499 2.81 -18.54 -19.60
N SER A 500 2.61 -17.35 -19.04
CA SER A 500 3.70 -16.44 -18.69
C SER A 500 4.02 -16.49 -17.19
N PRO A 501 5.30 -16.28 -16.80
CA PRO A 501 5.65 -16.17 -15.40
C PRO A 501 4.92 -15.00 -14.74
N PRO A 502 4.75 -15.02 -13.40
CA PRO A 502 4.24 -13.86 -12.70
C PRO A 502 5.24 -12.69 -12.78
N ARG A 503 4.81 -11.51 -12.36
CA ARG A 503 5.68 -10.32 -12.34
C ARG A 503 6.40 -10.19 -10.99
N TYR A 504 7.56 -9.56 -10.97
CA TYR A 504 8.20 -9.15 -9.71
C TYR A 504 7.32 -8.14 -8.94
N LEU A 505 7.49 -8.07 -7.63
CA LEU A 505 6.69 -7.18 -6.78
C LEU A 505 7.07 -5.72 -7.02
N SER A 506 6.07 -4.85 -7.12
CA SER A 506 6.24 -3.41 -6.87
C SER A 506 6.14 -3.11 -5.38
N GLU A 507 6.48 -1.89 -4.96
CA GLU A 507 6.25 -1.44 -3.56
C GLU A 507 4.76 -1.53 -3.18
N THR A 508 3.84 -1.29 -4.12
CA THR A 508 2.39 -1.42 -3.89
C THR A 508 1.93 -2.87 -3.74
N ASP A 509 2.54 -3.80 -4.47
CA ASP A 509 2.26 -5.23 -4.31
C ASP A 509 2.76 -5.70 -2.94
N LEU A 510 3.92 -5.19 -2.50
CA LEU A 510 4.51 -5.51 -1.21
C LEU A 510 3.67 -4.97 -0.04
N ILE A 511 3.16 -3.73 -0.12
CA ILE A 511 2.17 -3.21 0.84
C ILE A 511 0.95 -4.12 0.92
N SER A 512 0.42 -4.54 -0.23
CA SER A 512 -0.77 -5.40 -0.27
C SER A 512 -0.51 -6.77 0.38
N LEU A 513 0.70 -7.33 0.23
CA LEU A 513 1.10 -8.57 0.89
C LEU A 513 1.31 -8.38 2.40
N MET A 514 1.94 -7.28 2.83
CA MET A 514 2.14 -6.98 4.25
C MET A 514 0.80 -6.82 4.98
N ASP A 515 -0.12 -6.05 4.39
CA ASP A 515 -1.49 -5.84 4.88
C ASP A 515 -2.26 -7.16 4.97
N ALA A 516 -2.29 -7.95 3.90
CA ALA A 516 -2.97 -9.24 3.88
C ALA A 516 -2.41 -10.26 4.89
N ASN A 517 -1.16 -10.09 5.33
CA ASN A 517 -0.50 -10.95 6.30
C ASN A 517 -0.41 -10.33 7.71
N GLY A 518 -0.97 -9.13 7.93
CA GLY A 518 -1.02 -8.49 9.24
C GLY A 518 0.35 -8.12 9.81
N ILE A 519 1.29 -7.67 8.97
CA ILE A 519 2.60 -7.16 9.42
C ILE A 519 2.82 -5.72 8.97
N GLY A 520 3.54 -4.93 9.77
CA GLY A 520 3.74 -3.51 9.49
C GLY A 520 2.46 -2.68 9.72
N THR A 521 1.61 -3.10 10.66
CA THR A 521 0.41 -2.38 11.12
C THR A 521 0.77 -1.00 11.68
N ASP A 522 -0.23 -0.20 12.03
CA ASP A 522 -0.05 1.18 12.54
C ASP A 522 0.71 2.08 11.53
N ALA A 523 0.42 1.92 10.23
CA ALA A 523 1.02 2.67 9.12
C ALA A 523 2.57 2.56 9.00
N THR A 524 3.17 1.45 9.46
CA THR A 524 4.63 1.25 9.44
C THR A 524 5.16 0.49 8.20
N MET A 525 4.28 0.00 7.31
CA MET A 525 4.68 -0.78 6.13
C MET A 525 5.69 -0.06 5.23
N ALA A 526 5.47 1.23 4.95
CA ALA A 526 6.36 2.00 4.08
C ALA A 526 7.79 2.12 4.64
N ASP A 527 7.93 2.23 5.96
CA ASP A 527 9.24 2.35 6.60
C ASP A 527 10.01 1.02 6.56
N HIS A 528 9.33 -0.12 6.73
CA HIS A 528 9.94 -1.44 6.57
C HIS A 528 10.37 -1.74 5.13
N ILE A 529 9.55 -1.33 4.14
CA ILE A 529 9.91 -1.41 2.72
C ILE A 529 11.12 -0.53 2.41
N GLN A 530 11.13 0.72 2.91
CA GLN A 530 12.26 1.63 2.73
C GLN A 530 13.53 1.06 3.39
N THR A 531 13.40 0.41 4.55
CA THR A 531 14.53 -0.22 5.25
C THR A 531 15.21 -1.31 4.41
N ILE A 532 14.46 -2.22 3.77
CA ILE A 532 15.09 -3.27 2.94
C ILE A 532 15.76 -2.72 1.68
N ILE A 533 15.29 -1.57 1.18
CA ILE A 533 15.88 -0.83 0.07
C ILE A 533 17.18 -0.16 0.53
N ASP A 534 17.13 0.61 1.62
CA ASP A 534 18.28 1.37 2.14
C ASP A 534 19.44 0.45 2.59
N ARG A 535 19.10 -0.77 3.04
CA ARG A 535 20.06 -1.82 3.40
C ARG A 535 20.58 -2.63 2.21
N ASN A 536 20.20 -2.29 0.98
CA ASN A 536 20.59 -2.97 -0.26
C ASN A 536 20.26 -4.48 -0.26
N TYR A 537 19.19 -4.91 0.43
CA TYR A 537 18.69 -6.28 0.33
C TYR A 537 17.86 -6.52 -0.92
N VAL A 538 17.35 -5.45 -1.53
CA VAL A 538 16.61 -5.48 -2.78
C VAL A 538 17.13 -4.41 -3.73
N ASN A 539 17.06 -4.68 -5.02
CA ASN A 539 17.35 -3.73 -6.09
C ASN A 539 16.05 -3.33 -6.79
N LYS A 540 15.95 -2.06 -7.16
CA LYS A 540 14.88 -1.56 -8.03
C LYS A 540 15.26 -1.78 -9.49
N ILE A 541 14.37 -2.41 -10.25
CA ILE A 541 14.49 -2.57 -11.69
C ILE A 541 13.28 -1.94 -12.39
N ASN A 542 13.46 -1.47 -13.61
CA ASN A 542 12.36 -1.01 -14.46
C ASN A 542 12.24 -1.99 -15.64
N PRO A 543 11.33 -2.97 -15.58
CA PRO A 543 11.18 -3.95 -16.65
C PRO A 543 10.79 -3.28 -17.97
N PRO A 544 11.33 -3.73 -19.13
CA PRO A 544 10.89 -3.27 -20.43
C PRO A 544 9.37 -3.46 -20.59
N GLY A 545 8.67 -2.43 -21.10
CA GLY A 545 7.22 -2.46 -21.28
C GLY A 545 6.38 -2.08 -20.05
N GLU A 546 6.99 -1.82 -18.89
CA GLU A 546 6.31 -1.31 -17.69
C GLU A 546 6.78 0.12 -17.36
N SER A 547 6.34 1.09 -18.16
CA SER A 547 6.68 2.51 -17.93
C SER A 547 6.12 3.01 -16.59
N GLY A 548 7.01 3.49 -15.71
CA GLY A 548 6.64 4.22 -14.50
C GLY A 548 6.46 3.39 -13.22
N VAL A 549 6.67 2.06 -13.25
CA VAL A 549 6.58 1.22 -12.04
C VAL A 549 7.87 0.42 -11.84
N SER A 550 8.67 0.82 -10.86
CA SER A 550 9.83 0.04 -10.44
C SER A 550 9.39 -1.24 -9.72
N ARG A 551 10.09 -2.33 -10.02
CA ARG A 551 9.94 -3.63 -9.36
C ARG A 551 11.13 -3.93 -8.46
N LEU A 552 10.89 -4.74 -7.44
CA LEU A 552 11.88 -5.18 -6.47
C LEU A 552 12.33 -6.60 -6.81
N ILE A 553 13.65 -6.77 -6.92
CA ILE A 553 14.31 -8.08 -6.98
C ILE A 553 15.28 -8.18 -5.81
N PRO A 554 15.49 -9.36 -5.20
CA PRO A 554 16.45 -9.50 -4.13
C PRO A 554 17.87 -9.28 -4.65
N SER A 555 18.72 -8.65 -3.84
CA SER A 555 20.17 -8.64 -4.07
C SER A 555 20.74 -10.02 -3.75
N ALA A 556 22.00 -10.26 -4.13
CA ALA A 556 22.66 -11.54 -3.82
C ALA A 556 22.72 -11.80 -2.30
N LEU A 557 22.99 -10.75 -1.52
CA LEU A 557 22.97 -10.79 -0.06
C LEU A 557 21.55 -11.04 0.46
N GLY A 558 20.55 -10.29 -0.01
CA GLY A 558 19.17 -10.44 0.43
C GLY A 558 18.61 -11.85 0.16
N TYR A 559 18.87 -12.39 -1.04
CA TYR A 559 18.49 -13.75 -1.40
C TYR A 559 19.21 -14.80 -0.53
N GLY A 560 20.53 -14.67 -0.40
CA GLY A 560 21.36 -15.59 0.38
C GLY A 560 20.97 -15.66 1.86
N LEU A 561 20.60 -14.52 2.46
CA LEU A 561 20.11 -14.47 3.84
C LEU A 561 18.78 -15.22 4.00
N VAL A 562 17.79 -14.94 3.15
CA VAL A 562 16.48 -15.61 3.22
C VAL A 562 16.63 -17.11 3.00
N GLU A 563 17.35 -17.53 1.96
CA GLU A 563 17.58 -18.95 1.69
C GLU A 563 18.37 -19.63 2.81
N GLY A 564 19.38 -18.93 3.37
CA GLY A 564 20.20 -19.44 4.47
C GLY A 564 19.39 -19.70 5.73
N TYR A 565 18.51 -18.76 6.12
CA TYR A 565 17.61 -18.96 7.25
C TYR A 565 16.49 -19.98 6.95
N ASP A 566 15.95 -20.04 5.74
CA ASP A 566 14.92 -21.03 5.39
C ASP A 566 15.46 -22.48 5.37
N LYS A 567 16.76 -22.67 5.15
CA LYS A 567 17.43 -23.97 5.27
C LYS A 567 17.71 -24.38 6.72
N ILE A 568 17.73 -23.43 7.64
CA ILE A 568 17.80 -23.73 9.07
C ILE A 568 16.38 -24.13 9.48
N GLY A 569 16.15 -25.43 9.69
CA GLY A 569 14.82 -26.01 9.89
C GLY A 569 14.10 -25.52 11.17
N PHE A 570 13.59 -24.29 11.14
CA PHE A 570 12.78 -23.70 12.21
C PHE A 570 11.35 -24.24 12.15
N GLU A 571 10.72 -24.41 13.31
CA GLU A 571 9.28 -24.70 13.39
C GLU A 571 8.45 -23.54 12.80
N LYS A 572 8.84 -22.30 13.09
CA LYS A 572 8.30 -21.09 12.46
C LYS A 572 9.40 -20.39 11.68
N SER A 573 9.28 -20.34 10.35
CA SER A 573 10.24 -19.64 9.49
C SER A 573 10.31 -18.15 9.82
N LEU A 574 11.53 -17.61 9.83
CA LEU A 574 11.79 -16.18 9.99
C LEU A 574 11.43 -15.37 8.74
N SER A 575 11.52 -15.96 7.55
CA SER A 575 11.19 -15.29 6.28
C SER A 575 9.68 -15.18 6.05
N LYS A 576 8.89 -15.98 6.77
CA LYS A 576 7.43 -15.93 6.74
C LYS A 576 6.90 -14.98 7.83
N PRO A 577 5.75 -14.33 7.60
CA PRO A 577 5.26 -13.26 8.46
C PRO A 577 4.70 -13.73 9.82
N PHE A 578 4.68 -15.04 10.11
CA PHE A 578 3.92 -15.60 11.24
C PHE A 578 4.34 -15.07 12.61
N LEU A 579 5.64 -15.09 12.92
CA LEU A 579 6.14 -14.59 14.21
C LEU A 579 5.89 -13.09 14.36
N ARG A 580 6.06 -12.32 13.26
CA ARG A 580 5.81 -10.88 13.30
C ARG A 580 4.34 -10.57 13.49
N LYS A 581 3.44 -11.25 12.77
CA LYS A 581 1.99 -11.09 12.92
C LYS A 581 1.56 -11.33 14.37
N GLU A 582 2.03 -12.42 14.97
CA GLU A 582 1.76 -12.76 16.37
C GLU A 582 2.25 -11.66 17.34
N MET A 583 3.39 -11.05 17.04
CA MET A 583 3.92 -9.92 17.80
C MET A 583 3.03 -8.67 17.66
N GLU A 584 2.60 -8.29 16.45
CA GLU A 584 1.71 -7.14 16.22
C GLU A 584 0.34 -7.35 16.92
N GLU A 585 -0.24 -8.55 16.82
CA GLU A 585 -1.46 -8.92 17.55
C GLU A 585 -1.29 -8.82 19.07
N SER A 586 -0.09 -9.13 19.58
CA SER A 586 0.23 -8.99 21.00
C SER A 586 0.30 -7.52 21.44
N MET A 587 0.73 -6.60 20.57
CA MET A 587 0.69 -5.16 20.87
C MET A 587 -0.75 -4.67 21.01
N VAL A 588 -1.67 -5.19 20.19
CA VAL A 588 -3.11 -4.92 20.32
C VAL A 588 -3.67 -5.43 21.65
N LYS A 589 -3.22 -6.60 22.13
CA LYS A 589 -3.61 -7.12 23.45
C LYS A 589 -3.15 -6.22 24.59
N ILE A 590 -1.93 -5.67 24.53
CA ILE A 590 -1.45 -4.68 25.51
C ILE A 590 -2.30 -3.42 25.45
N ALA A 591 -2.52 -2.87 24.25
CA ALA A 591 -3.32 -1.66 24.03
C ALA A 591 -4.74 -1.79 24.59
N ASN A 592 -5.36 -2.96 24.45
CA ASN A 592 -6.71 -3.24 24.96
C ASN A 592 -6.74 -3.61 26.46
N GLY A 593 -5.59 -3.79 27.11
CA GLY A 593 -5.48 -4.23 28.50
C GLY A 593 -5.78 -5.71 28.73
N VAL A 594 -5.65 -6.54 27.70
CA VAL A 594 -5.85 -8.01 27.76
C VAL A 594 -4.62 -8.73 28.32
N SER A 595 -3.42 -8.20 28.07
CA SER A 595 -2.15 -8.77 28.55
C SER A 595 -1.21 -7.67 29.03
N SER A 596 -0.31 -7.98 29.96
CA SER A 596 0.69 -7.01 30.42
C SER A 596 1.88 -6.91 29.47
N LYS A 597 2.60 -5.79 29.54
CA LYS A 597 3.85 -5.58 28.80
C LYS A 597 4.87 -6.67 29.11
N GLU A 598 5.07 -6.96 30.39
CA GLU A 598 6.08 -7.89 30.90
C GLU A 598 5.80 -9.33 30.46
N GLU A 599 4.53 -9.73 30.39
CA GLU A 599 4.10 -11.03 29.91
C GLU A 599 4.44 -11.21 28.42
N ILE A 600 4.05 -10.24 27.59
CA ILE A 600 4.30 -10.27 26.15
C ILE A 600 5.79 -10.19 25.81
N LEU A 601 6.55 -9.35 26.53
CA LEU A 601 8.01 -9.27 26.39
C LEU A 601 8.66 -10.62 26.62
N ARG A 602 8.36 -11.26 27.76
CA ARG A 602 8.94 -12.57 28.12
C ARG A 602 8.58 -13.64 27.09
N ALA A 603 7.31 -13.73 26.72
CA ALA A 603 6.83 -14.73 25.78
C ALA A 603 7.44 -14.56 24.38
N THR A 604 7.56 -13.32 23.89
CA THR A 604 8.09 -13.02 22.56
C THR A 604 9.61 -13.22 22.51
N LEU A 605 10.33 -12.68 23.50
CA LEU A 605 11.79 -12.81 23.56
C LEU A 605 12.23 -14.26 23.73
N SER A 606 11.49 -15.09 24.48
CA SER A 606 11.77 -16.53 24.60
C SER A 606 11.72 -17.22 23.23
N LYS A 607 10.68 -16.97 22.43
CA LYS A 607 10.55 -17.57 21.08
C LYS A 607 11.71 -17.19 20.16
N TYR A 608 12.10 -15.91 20.17
CA TYR A 608 13.22 -15.45 19.35
C TYR A 608 14.58 -15.91 19.89
N TYR A 609 14.70 -16.14 21.20
CA TYR A 609 15.90 -16.75 21.80
C TYR A 609 16.07 -18.21 21.35
N ASP A 610 14.98 -18.98 21.26
CA ASP A 610 15.01 -20.34 20.73
C ASP A 610 15.45 -20.36 19.26
N VAL A 611 14.87 -19.47 18.45
CA VAL A 611 15.28 -19.25 17.06
C VAL A 611 16.77 -18.91 16.96
N TYR A 612 17.25 -17.99 17.81
CA TYR A 612 18.65 -17.59 17.85
C TYR A 612 19.57 -18.80 18.15
N ASN A 613 19.21 -19.63 19.14
CA ASN A 613 20.00 -20.79 19.52
C ASN A 613 20.09 -21.83 18.39
N ILE A 614 18.98 -22.06 17.68
CA ILE A 614 18.97 -22.95 16.52
C ILE A 614 19.84 -22.37 15.40
N ALA A 615 19.69 -21.08 15.09
CA ALA A 615 20.48 -20.40 14.07
C ALA A 615 21.98 -20.45 14.37
N ARG A 616 22.36 -20.26 15.65
CA ARG A 616 23.74 -20.35 16.11
C ARG A 616 24.31 -21.76 15.93
N ARG A 617 23.57 -22.81 16.30
CA ARG A 617 24.00 -24.21 16.11
C ARG A 617 24.21 -24.54 14.63
N GLN A 618 23.43 -23.93 13.74
CA GLN A 618 23.49 -24.12 12.29
C GLN A 618 24.13 -22.95 11.54
N VAL A 619 25.02 -22.17 12.20
CA VAL A 619 25.62 -20.97 11.61
C VAL A 619 26.34 -21.25 10.27
N ASN A 620 26.94 -22.44 10.13
CA ASN A 620 27.60 -22.85 8.89
C ASN A 620 26.62 -22.95 7.71
N VAL A 621 25.36 -23.35 7.94
CA VAL A 621 24.33 -23.39 6.89
C VAL A 621 24.03 -21.98 6.38
N LEU A 622 23.86 -21.02 7.29
CA LEU A 622 23.63 -19.61 6.96
C LEU A 622 24.81 -19.02 6.19
N VAL A 623 26.03 -19.19 6.72
CA VAL A 623 27.26 -18.63 6.12
C VAL A 623 27.52 -19.23 4.74
N ASN A 624 27.49 -20.55 4.60
CA ASN A 624 27.78 -21.23 3.32
C ASN A 624 26.72 -20.92 2.26
N THR A 625 25.44 -20.90 2.62
CA THR A 625 24.35 -20.58 1.69
C THR A 625 24.43 -19.13 1.23
N THR A 626 24.71 -18.20 2.15
CA THR A 626 24.85 -16.78 1.83
C THR A 626 26.05 -16.56 0.92
N LYS A 627 27.21 -17.13 1.28
CA LYS A 627 28.45 -17.03 0.49
C LYS A 627 28.28 -17.59 -0.92
N SER A 628 27.73 -18.79 -1.05
CA SER A 628 27.53 -19.45 -2.35
C SER A 628 26.62 -18.63 -3.27
N ASN A 629 25.52 -18.07 -2.75
CA ASN A 629 24.64 -17.22 -3.54
C ASN A 629 25.30 -15.88 -3.91
N PHE A 630 26.05 -15.29 -2.98
CA PHE A 630 26.77 -14.04 -3.23
C PHE A 630 27.80 -14.21 -4.36
N GLU A 631 28.65 -15.23 -4.26
CA GLU A 631 29.66 -15.56 -5.28
C GLU A 631 29.02 -15.92 -6.63
N ARG A 632 27.92 -16.67 -6.64
CA ARG A 632 27.19 -17.02 -7.87
C ARG A 632 26.74 -15.78 -8.64
N VAL A 633 26.14 -14.81 -7.95
CA VAL A 633 25.65 -13.59 -8.61
C VAL A 633 26.80 -12.71 -9.08
N VAL A 634 27.87 -12.57 -8.30
CA VAL A 634 29.07 -11.82 -8.69
C VAL A 634 29.71 -12.44 -9.95
N ASN A 635 29.82 -13.76 -10.00
CA ASN A 635 30.37 -14.47 -11.16
C ASN A 635 29.50 -14.29 -12.42
N ILE A 636 28.17 -14.33 -12.29
CA ILE A 636 27.24 -14.05 -13.41
C ILE A 636 27.44 -12.61 -13.93
N ALA A 637 27.55 -11.62 -13.03
CA ALA A 637 27.75 -10.24 -13.40
C ALA A 637 29.08 -10.01 -14.17
N ASN A 638 30.18 -10.61 -13.68
CA ASN A 638 31.49 -10.52 -14.32
C ASN A 638 31.51 -11.20 -15.71
N ASN A 639 30.87 -12.36 -15.85
CA ASN A 639 30.78 -13.06 -17.14
C ASN A 639 29.94 -12.27 -18.16
N THR A 640 28.87 -11.60 -17.71
CA THR A 640 28.04 -10.76 -18.58
C THR A 640 28.82 -9.52 -19.05
N ALA A 641 29.58 -8.87 -18.16
CA ALA A 641 30.43 -7.73 -18.52
C ALA A 641 31.54 -8.10 -19.52
N ASN A 642 32.23 -9.23 -19.32
CA ASN A 642 33.30 -9.68 -20.21
C ASN A 642 32.80 -10.12 -21.60
N SER A 643 31.58 -10.65 -21.70
CA SER A 643 30.94 -11.00 -22.99
C SER A 643 30.53 -9.76 -23.80
N SER A 644 30.16 -8.67 -23.13
CA SER A 644 29.81 -7.40 -23.77
C SER A 644 31.04 -6.63 -24.28
N SER A 645 32.22 -6.81 -23.67
CA SER A 645 33.47 -6.19 -24.13
C SER A 645 34.14 -6.93 -25.30
N THR A 646 33.79 -8.20 -25.56
CA THR A 646 34.35 -8.97 -26.68
C THR A 646 33.60 -8.77 -28.00
N GLN A 647 32.32 -8.36 -27.98
CA GLN A 647 31.57 -8.03 -29.20
C GLN A 647 31.88 -6.63 -29.79
N GLY A 648 32.59 -5.77 -29.05
CA GLY A 648 32.94 -4.41 -29.49
C GLY A 648 34.26 -4.26 -30.27
N ARG A 649 35.02 -5.33 -30.50
CA ARG A 649 36.37 -5.25 -31.12
C ARG A 649 36.54 -6.03 -32.43
N GLY A 650 35.47 -6.55 -33.02
CA GLY A 650 35.52 -7.41 -34.20
C GLY A 650 34.76 -6.89 -35.42
N ARG A 651 35.01 -5.67 -35.89
CA ARG A 651 34.62 -5.22 -37.26
C ARG A 651 35.29 -3.90 -37.62
N ASN A 652 36.57 -3.93 -37.98
CA ASN A 652 37.18 -2.94 -38.88
C ASN A 652 38.57 -3.39 -39.35
N ARG A 653 38.61 -4.38 -40.25
CA ARG A 653 39.74 -4.62 -41.16
C ARG A 653 39.20 -5.29 -42.41
N GLY A 654 39.33 -4.64 -43.58
CA GLY A 654 39.21 -5.34 -44.86
C GLY A 654 38.60 -4.55 -46.02
N GLN A 655 39.48 -3.79 -46.69
CA GLN A 655 39.59 -3.65 -48.15
C GLN A 655 38.68 -2.69 -48.93
N SER A 656 39.36 -1.65 -49.42
CA SER A 656 39.12 -0.98 -50.69
C SER A 656 39.37 -1.93 -51.87
N SER A 657 38.49 -1.89 -52.87
CA SER A 657 38.87 -2.05 -54.27
C SER A 657 37.78 -1.45 -55.16
N THR A 658 38.19 -0.40 -55.86
CA THR A 658 37.65 0.12 -57.13
C THR A 658 37.37 -0.99 -58.13
N THR A 659 36.12 -1.13 -58.59
CA THR A 659 35.62 -0.84 -59.96
C THR A 659 34.15 -1.18 -60.04
#